data_AF-A0A0F6TYC8-F1
#
_entry.id   AF-A0A0F6TYC8-F1
#
_cell.length_a   1.000
_cell.length_b   1.000
_cell.length_c   1.000
_cell.angle_alpha   90.00
_cell.angle_beta   90.00
_cell.angle_gamma   90.00
#
_symmetry.space_group_name_H-M   'P 1'
#
loop_
_entity.id
_entity.type
_entity.pdbx_description
1 polymer ?
#
loop_
_entity_poly.entity_id
_entity_poly.type
_entity_poly.pdbx_seq_one_letter_code
_entity_poly.pdbx_strand_id
1 'polypeptide(L)'
;MSIKTHFSAEELAQMSLPGLPGTSRNIRERAKKEGWASQKRKGVGGGLIYPIDNLPHEAQQAIREQMYQSILGNKLDSNPVRPRKTSTVRQRDELELIRQCPALLEREVGSLTAKQKEIADARATLAMEIEKLRDAGMSRTDAVSYVSMESRKGTLPAHLLKAAEMANARKGSNRAGVGTRALQEWLTIFETTKPGVERMAMLAPGHLKAKKPEQIKWLPDFLAHWRNRKGPNLREAYRSFKAEWSIVYADQPAMAAACPSYDTVRRAMEKLPRREKARGRVSGSAALAYECFQKRDWSQMPVNGCWIADGKSLEMKVAHPDHGRPFTPELTLIIDGRTRFITGWSLALSESVIAVADAYRYAMRHFGKPLFVYSDNGGGETNKTLDADVTGIFSRLGIDHPTSIPGRPQSRGIIERLNKGVPRRVAMQFDTFSGDSADREHARITSRAIQSAVKAQENGRELTPVQRAALGKLPSWQQLLDAIAEEVDAYNNGHEHRELPKRNGRHMTPAAYRRAVLEAEGDEIEYLTDVELREAFMPEMVRTAQRGWLRLFNNDYFSEELIQVDSEEVRVAFDIHDPQSVIVRRMDGSYVCTAIWNGNKRAAIPVSAMDVAVEKRRQRRLNRVEDKRQEIEAEGRSVLPGQRFDDLTSFIPAEYSRITEEEHYFFLETDRDEYLRKTGNTGK
;
A
#
# COMPACT_ATOMS: atom_id res chain seq x y z
N MET A 1 -4.44 -28.51 -56.35
CA MET A 1 -3.24 -28.85 -57.14
C MET A 1 -3.59 -30.01 -58.06
N SER A 2 -3.25 -29.93 -59.35
CA SER A 2 -3.39 -31.08 -60.25
C SER A 2 -2.22 -32.03 -59.99
N ILE A 3 -2.50 -33.28 -59.65
CA ILE A 3 -1.48 -34.32 -59.48
C ILE A 3 -0.77 -34.49 -60.83
N LYS A 4 0.56 -34.54 -60.82
CA LYS A 4 1.33 -34.82 -62.03
C LYS A 4 1.10 -36.28 -62.41
N THR A 5 0.29 -36.52 -63.43
CA THR A 5 -0.13 -37.87 -63.87
C THR A 5 0.85 -38.53 -64.84
N HIS A 6 1.82 -37.77 -65.38
CA HIS A 6 2.76 -38.23 -66.39
C HIS A 6 4.21 -37.86 -66.01
N PHE A 7 5.12 -38.82 -66.13
CA PHE A 7 6.53 -38.67 -65.76
C PHE A 7 7.44 -38.99 -66.94
N SER A 8 8.55 -38.25 -67.07
CA SER A 8 9.58 -38.59 -68.05
C SER A 8 10.48 -39.73 -67.56
N ALA A 9 11.12 -40.44 -68.49
CA ALA A 9 12.08 -41.49 -68.13
C ALA A 9 13.28 -40.97 -67.31
N GLU A 10 13.65 -39.70 -67.46
CA GLU A 10 14.71 -39.06 -66.67
C GLU A 10 14.27 -38.80 -65.24
N GLU A 11 13.04 -38.31 -65.05
CA GLU A 11 12.45 -38.12 -63.72
C GLU A 11 12.28 -39.46 -63.00
N LEU A 12 11.81 -40.51 -63.69
CA LEU A 12 11.66 -41.85 -63.12
C LEU A 12 13.02 -42.49 -62.75
N ALA A 13 14.07 -42.23 -63.53
CA ALA A 13 15.42 -42.70 -63.21
C ALA A 13 15.98 -41.98 -61.98
N GLN A 14 15.78 -40.67 -61.88
CA GLN A 14 16.22 -39.87 -60.73
C GLN A 14 15.52 -40.28 -59.43
N MET A 15 14.25 -40.69 -59.50
CA MET A 15 13.48 -41.13 -58.34
C MET A 15 13.92 -42.51 -57.79
N SER A 16 14.73 -43.29 -58.52
CA SER A 16 15.29 -44.58 -58.09
C SER A 16 14.25 -45.52 -57.46
N LEU A 17 13.09 -45.63 -58.11
CA LEU A 17 11.92 -46.31 -57.56
C LEU A 17 12.06 -47.84 -57.59
N PRO A 18 11.53 -48.56 -56.58
CA PRO A 18 11.55 -50.01 -56.54
C PRO A 18 10.82 -50.60 -57.76
N GLY A 19 11.40 -51.65 -58.35
CA GLY A 19 10.84 -52.31 -59.53
C GLY A 19 11.08 -51.57 -60.85
N LEU A 20 11.78 -50.42 -60.89
CA LEU A 20 12.16 -49.71 -62.11
C LEU A 20 13.69 -49.74 -62.35
N PRO A 21 14.16 -49.74 -63.62
CA PRO A 21 15.59 -49.63 -63.93
C PRO A 21 16.17 -48.28 -63.52
N GLY A 22 17.41 -48.26 -63.01
CA GLY A 22 18.06 -47.03 -62.50
C GLY A 22 18.55 -46.02 -63.55
N THR A 23 18.37 -46.27 -64.85
CA THR A 23 18.80 -45.35 -65.91
C THR A 23 17.65 -45.01 -66.87
N SER A 24 17.62 -43.78 -67.36
CA SER A 24 16.56 -43.28 -68.25
C SER A 24 16.49 -44.07 -69.57
N ARG A 25 17.63 -44.57 -70.06
CA ARG A 25 17.71 -45.47 -71.22
C ARG A 25 16.97 -46.79 -70.96
N ASN A 26 17.27 -47.45 -69.85
CA ASN A 26 16.69 -48.77 -69.53
C ASN A 26 15.19 -48.66 -69.23
N ILE A 27 14.74 -47.53 -68.68
CA ILE A 27 13.30 -47.24 -68.50
C ILE A 27 12.60 -47.10 -69.86
N ARG A 28 13.19 -46.41 -70.85
CA ARG A 28 12.62 -46.30 -72.21
C ARG A 28 12.57 -47.64 -72.92
N GLU A 29 13.62 -48.45 -72.80
CA GLU A 29 13.68 -49.80 -73.38
C GLU A 29 12.61 -50.72 -72.76
N ARG A 30 12.44 -50.66 -71.44
CA ARG A 30 11.39 -51.41 -70.74
C ARG A 30 9.99 -50.96 -71.12
N ALA A 31 9.75 -49.65 -71.17
CA ALA A 31 8.47 -49.09 -71.60
C ALA A 31 8.10 -49.52 -73.03
N LYS A 32 9.08 -49.65 -73.92
CA LYS A 32 8.88 -50.17 -75.29
C LYS A 32 8.60 -51.69 -75.28
N LYS A 33 9.29 -52.46 -74.44
CA LYS A 33 9.11 -53.92 -74.30
C LYS A 33 7.76 -54.30 -73.71
N GLU A 34 7.28 -53.53 -72.73
CA GLU A 34 6.03 -53.76 -72.01
C GLU A 34 4.85 -52.96 -72.59
N GLY A 35 5.07 -52.21 -73.69
CA GLY A 35 4.01 -51.51 -74.41
C GLY A 35 3.34 -50.39 -73.63
N TRP A 36 4.08 -49.63 -72.83
CA TRP A 36 3.50 -48.55 -72.04
C TRP A 36 2.93 -47.43 -72.92
N ALA A 37 1.76 -46.92 -72.54
CA ALA A 37 1.20 -45.72 -73.16
C ALA A 37 2.19 -44.57 -72.99
N SER A 38 2.44 -43.79 -74.04
CA SER A 38 3.38 -42.67 -73.99
C SER A 38 2.82 -41.46 -74.71
N GLN A 39 3.08 -40.28 -74.16
CA GLN A 39 2.69 -38.99 -74.73
C GLN A 39 3.96 -38.18 -75.02
N LYS A 40 3.95 -37.36 -76.08
CA LYS A 40 5.05 -36.41 -76.34
C LYS A 40 4.95 -35.24 -75.36
N ARG A 41 6.06 -34.92 -74.69
CA ARG A 41 6.15 -33.72 -73.82
C ARG A 41 5.96 -32.45 -74.66
N LYS A 42 5.14 -31.50 -74.18
CA LYS A 42 5.02 -30.17 -74.80
C LYS A 42 6.28 -29.33 -74.49
N GLY A 43 7.03 -28.93 -75.52
CA GLY A 43 8.26 -28.12 -75.43
C GLY A 43 9.32 -28.50 -76.49
N VAL A 44 10.33 -27.64 -76.69
CA VAL A 44 11.45 -27.90 -77.62
C VAL A 44 12.34 -29.02 -77.04
N GLY A 45 12.55 -30.10 -77.80
CA GLY A 45 13.25 -31.32 -77.34
C GLY A 45 12.35 -32.40 -76.71
N GLY A 46 11.09 -32.50 -77.17
CA GLY A 46 10.04 -33.32 -76.53
C GLY A 46 10.32 -34.83 -76.48
N GLY A 47 10.91 -35.29 -75.38
CA GLY A 47 10.95 -36.71 -74.99
C GLY A 47 9.57 -37.29 -74.63
N LEU A 48 9.52 -38.61 -74.45
CA LEU A 48 8.30 -39.33 -74.05
C LEU A 48 8.03 -39.21 -72.55
N ILE A 49 6.78 -38.97 -72.18
CA ILE A 49 6.26 -39.06 -70.82
C ILE A 49 5.30 -40.24 -70.71
N TYR A 50 5.34 -40.94 -69.59
CA TYR A 50 4.56 -42.14 -69.31
C TYR A 50 3.54 -41.85 -68.21
N PRO A 51 2.27 -42.28 -68.35
CA PRO A 51 1.29 -42.18 -67.30
C PRO A 51 1.65 -43.12 -66.14
N ILE A 52 1.30 -42.72 -64.90
CA ILE A 52 1.57 -43.50 -63.69
C ILE A 52 0.99 -44.92 -63.79
N ASP A 53 -0.21 -45.07 -64.36
CA ASP A 53 -0.96 -46.33 -64.38
C ASP A 53 -0.27 -47.45 -65.20
N ASN A 54 0.70 -47.10 -66.03
CA ASN A 54 1.50 -48.03 -66.84
C ASN A 54 2.82 -48.44 -66.18
N LEU A 55 3.19 -47.86 -65.02
CA LEU A 55 4.40 -48.24 -64.28
C LEU A 55 4.18 -49.54 -63.49
N PRO A 56 5.24 -50.28 -63.09
CA PRO A 56 5.12 -51.42 -62.19
C PRO A 56 4.42 -51.03 -60.88
N HIS A 57 3.61 -51.94 -60.33
CA HIS A 57 2.77 -51.67 -59.14
C HIS A 57 3.58 -51.13 -57.94
N GLU A 58 4.79 -51.66 -57.71
CA GLU A 58 5.70 -51.19 -56.65
C GLU A 58 6.15 -49.72 -56.86
N ALA A 59 6.44 -49.34 -58.11
CA ALA A 59 6.81 -47.96 -58.46
C ALA A 59 5.61 -47.01 -58.37
N GLN A 60 4.40 -47.47 -58.74
CA GLN A 60 3.18 -46.68 -58.58
C GLN A 60 2.91 -46.36 -57.11
N GLN A 61 3.09 -47.34 -56.21
CA GLN A 61 2.92 -47.15 -54.78
C GLN A 61 3.94 -46.16 -54.22
N ALA A 62 5.23 -46.32 -54.57
CA ALA A 62 6.29 -45.42 -54.12
C ALA A 62 6.09 -43.96 -54.59
N ILE A 63 5.67 -43.75 -55.84
CA ILE A 63 5.36 -42.39 -56.36
C ILE A 63 4.18 -41.80 -55.61
N ARG A 64 3.10 -42.57 -55.39
CA ARG A 64 1.93 -42.11 -54.64
C ARG A 64 2.32 -41.75 -53.20
N GLU A 65 3.13 -42.57 -52.52
CA GLU A 65 3.65 -42.28 -51.19
C GLU A 65 4.46 -40.98 -51.14
N GLN A 66 5.38 -40.77 -52.09
CA GLN A 66 6.15 -39.52 -52.18
C GLN A 66 5.26 -38.30 -52.43
N MET A 67 4.22 -38.44 -53.28
CA MET A 67 3.24 -37.38 -53.51
C MET A 67 2.45 -37.05 -52.24
N TYR A 68 2.00 -38.06 -51.50
CA TYR A 68 1.24 -37.85 -50.27
C TYR A 68 2.11 -37.24 -49.16
N GLN A 69 3.37 -37.65 -49.04
CA GLN A 69 4.33 -36.99 -48.14
C GLN A 69 4.59 -35.53 -48.54
N SER A 70 4.66 -35.24 -49.83
CA SER A 70 4.81 -33.85 -50.32
C SER A 70 3.57 -33.00 -50.00
N ILE A 71 2.36 -33.55 -50.14
CA ILE A 71 1.11 -32.88 -49.76
C ILE A 71 1.08 -32.59 -48.25
N LEU A 72 1.52 -33.55 -47.42
CA LEU A 72 1.64 -33.38 -45.97
C LEU A 72 2.71 -32.34 -45.58
N GLY A 73 3.79 -32.22 -46.35
CA GLY A 73 4.94 -31.36 -46.07
C GLY A 73 4.76 -29.87 -46.43
N ASN A 74 3.87 -29.55 -47.38
CA ASN A 74 3.64 -28.16 -47.79
C ASN A 74 2.85 -27.39 -46.71
N LYS A 75 3.44 -26.28 -46.23
CA LYS A 75 2.80 -25.36 -45.29
C LYS A 75 1.53 -24.73 -45.90
N LEU A 76 0.62 -24.35 -45.00
CA LEU A 76 -0.70 -23.75 -45.22
C LEU A 76 -0.74 -22.69 -46.34
N ASP A 77 -1.03 -23.12 -47.56
CA ASP A 77 -1.61 -22.24 -48.59
C ASP A 77 -3.13 -22.47 -48.61
N SER A 78 -3.87 -21.43 -48.24
CA SER A 78 -5.32 -21.37 -48.33
C SER A 78 -5.75 -21.37 -49.80
N ASN A 79 -6.21 -22.52 -50.29
CA ASN A 79 -6.87 -22.64 -51.58
C ASN A 79 -8.17 -23.46 -51.47
N PRO A 80 -9.16 -23.19 -52.34
CA PRO A 80 -10.57 -23.24 -51.97
C PRO A 80 -11.10 -24.67 -51.84
N VAL A 81 -11.83 -24.88 -50.75
CA VAL A 81 -12.61 -26.08 -50.41
C VAL A 81 -13.66 -26.33 -51.51
N ARG A 82 -13.70 -27.54 -52.06
CA ARG A 82 -14.79 -27.97 -52.96
C ARG A 82 -16.17 -27.71 -52.31
N PRO A 83 -17.21 -27.32 -53.07
CA PRO A 83 -18.56 -27.22 -52.52
C PRO A 83 -18.99 -28.60 -51.99
N ARG A 84 -19.24 -28.65 -50.68
CA ARG A 84 -19.59 -29.86 -49.93
C ARG A 84 -20.92 -30.42 -50.44
N LYS A 85 -20.95 -31.67 -50.90
CA LYS A 85 -22.18 -32.44 -50.97
C LYS A 85 -22.62 -32.72 -49.53
N THR A 86 -23.76 -32.16 -49.13
CA THR A 86 -24.44 -32.47 -47.87
C THR A 86 -24.87 -33.94 -47.88
N SER A 87 -24.02 -34.84 -47.40
CA SER A 87 -24.46 -36.17 -47.03
C SER A 87 -25.28 -36.05 -45.74
N THR A 88 -26.52 -36.52 -45.80
CA THR A 88 -27.45 -36.65 -44.67
C THR A 88 -26.94 -37.73 -43.72
N VAL A 89 -25.90 -37.42 -42.95
CA VAL A 89 -25.49 -38.21 -41.78
C VAL A 89 -26.44 -37.82 -40.65
N ARG A 90 -27.05 -38.81 -39.99
CA ARG A 90 -27.93 -38.63 -38.81
C ARG A 90 -27.35 -37.55 -37.89
N GLN A 91 -28.02 -36.41 -37.83
CA GLN A 91 -27.62 -35.28 -37.00
C GLN A 91 -27.60 -35.75 -35.54
N ARG A 92 -26.50 -35.52 -34.83
CA ARG A 92 -26.45 -35.79 -33.39
C ARG A 92 -27.37 -34.77 -32.71
N ASP A 93 -28.32 -35.22 -31.90
CA ASP A 93 -29.26 -34.38 -31.14
C ASP A 93 -28.54 -33.23 -30.38
N GLU A 94 -27.31 -33.48 -29.91
CA GLU A 94 -26.44 -32.48 -29.26
C GLU A 94 -26.04 -31.32 -30.18
N LEU A 95 -25.77 -31.57 -31.46
CA LEU A 95 -25.31 -30.57 -32.42
C LEU A 95 -26.47 -29.70 -32.92
N GLU A 96 -27.69 -30.24 -32.97
CA GLU A 96 -28.91 -29.45 -33.21
C GLU A 96 -29.26 -28.56 -32.02
N LEU A 97 -29.19 -29.11 -30.80
CA LEU A 97 -29.44 -28.36 -29.57
C LEU A 97 -28.49 -27.17 -29.40
N ILE A 98 -27.21 -27.36 -29.73
CA ILE A 98 -26.18 -26.31 -29.69
C ILE A 98 -26.45 -25.21 -30.73
N ARG A 99 -26.93 -25.57 -31.93
CA ARG A 99 -27.26 -24.60 -33.00
C ARG A 99 -28.49 -23.77 -32.71
N GLN A 100 -29.45 -24.31 -31.97
CA GLN A 100 -30.66 -23.60 -31.55
C GLN A 100 -30.38 -22.56 -30.46
N CYS A 101 -29.25 -22.65 -29.76
CA CYS A 101 -28.93 -21.81 -28.60
C CYS A 101 -27.48 -21.30 -28.60
N PRO A 102 -27.16 -20.17 -29.28
CA PRO A 102 -25.81 -19.60 -29.32
C PRO A 102 -25.17 -19.35 -27.95
N ALA A 103 -25.97 -18.93 -26.96
CA ALA A 103 -25.49 -18.71 -25.59
C ALA A 103 -25.01 -20.00 -24.88
N LEU A 104 -25.56 -21.17 -25.24
CA LEU A 104 -25.10 -22.44 -24.70
C LEU A 104 -23.72 -22.80 -25.27
N LEU A 105 -23.51 -22.55 -26.57
CA LEU A 105 -22.23 -22.77 -27.24
C LEU A 105 -21.13 -21.88 -26.66
N GLU A 106 -21.39 -20.59 -26.46
CA GLU A 106 -20.44 -19.67 -25.83
C GLU A 106 -20.08 -20.11 -24.40
N ARG A 107 -21.08 -20.53 -23.62
CA ARG A 107 -20.87 -21.05 -22.27
C ARG A 107 -20.06 -22.34 -22.25
N GLU A 108 -20.32 -23.26 -23.18
CA GLU A 108 -19.56 -24.51 -23.31
C GLU A 108 -18.10 -24.23 -23.67
N VAL A 109 -17.84 -23.40 -24.69
CA VAL A 109 -16.47 -23.01 -25.09
C VAL A 109 -15.77 -22.22 -23.97
N GLY A 110 -16.50 -21.37 -23.25
CA GLY A 110 -16.01 -20.64 -22.08
C GLY A 110 -15.64 -21.56 -20.91
N SER A 111 -16.27 -22.73 -20.81
CA SER A 111 -15.98 -23.73 -19.76
C SER A 111 -14.79 -24.65 -20.07
N LEU A 112 -14.26 -24.63 -21.30
CA LEU A 112 -13.10 -25.42 -21.71
C LEU A 112 -11.79 -24.80 -21.19
N THR A 113 -10.90 -25.63 -20.66
CA THR A 113 -9.54 -25.23 -20.28
C THR A 113 -8.67 -24.95 -21.51
N ALA A 114 -7.61 -24.15 -21.36
CA ALA A 114 -6.66 -23.87 -22.44
C ALA A 114 -6.12 -25.15 -23.09
N LYS A 115 -5.73 -26.14 -22.27
CA LYS A 115 -5.29 -27.46 -22.74
C LYS A 115 -6.37 -28.20 -23.55
N GLN A 116 -7.64 -28.07 -23.19
CA GLN A 116 -8.73 -28.70 -23.96
C GLN A 116 -8.95 -28.02 -25.31
N LYS A 117 -8.80 -26.70 -25.38
CA LYS A 117 -8.85 -25.94 -26.64
C LYS A 117 -7.71 -26.35 -27.56
N GLU A 118 -6.49 -26.46 -27.04
CA GLU A 118 -5.33 -26.97 -27.79
C GLU A 118 -5.54 -28.41 -28.30
N ILE A 119 -6.14 -29.29 -27.49
CA ILE A 119 -6.50 -30.65 -27.92
C ILE A 119 -7.54 -30.61 -29.05
N ALA A 120 -8.55 -29.73 -28.95
CA ALA A 120 -9.57 -29.56 -29.98
C ALA A 120 -8.95 -29.05 -31.31
N ASP A 121 -8.07 -28.06 -31.23
CA ASP A 121 -7.35 -27.51 -32.38
C ASP A 121 -6.43 -28.55 -33.03
N ALA A 122 -5.75 -29.36 -32.21
CA ALA A 122 -4.93 -30.47 -32.69
C ALA A 122 -5.76 -31.52 -33.45
N ARG A 123 -6.94 -31.86 -32.92
CA ARG A 123 -7.90 -32.77 -33.60
C ARG A 123 -8.42 -32.18 -34.90
N ALA A 124 -8.73 -30.88 -34.92
CA ALA A 124 -9.16 -30.17 -36.12
C ALA A 124 -8.06 -30.14 -37.19
N THR A 125 -6.81 -29.96 -36.77
CA THR A 125 -5.63 -29.96 -37.66
C THR A 125 -5.47 -31.31 -38.35
N LEU A 126 -5.57 -32.42 -37.60
CA LEU A 126 -5.50 -33.76 -38.17
C LEU A 126 -6.66 -34.06 -39.11
N ALA A 127 -7.89 -33.65 -38.76
CA ALA A 127 -9.06 -33.83 -39.61
C ALA A 127 -8.95 -33.02 -40.92
N MET A 128 -8.46 -31.78 -40.84
CA MET A 128 -8.19 -30.95 -42.01
C MET A 128 -7.17 -31.58 -42.95
N GLU A 129 -6.13 -32.21 -42.40
CA GLU A 129 -5.11 -32.88 -43.21
C GLU A 129 -5.64 -34.14 -43.91
N ILE A 130 -6.50 -34.90 -43.23
CA ILE A 130 -7.20 -36.03 -43.84
C ILE A 130 -8.09 -35.56 -45.00
N GLU A 131 -8.74 -34.39 -44.89
CA GLU A 131 -9.50 -33.81 -46.02
C GLU A 131 -8.60 -33.45 -47.20
N LYS A 132 -7.40 -32.89 -46.97
CA LYS A 132 -6.46 -32.60 -48.07
C LYS A 132 -6.06 -33.87 -48.83
N LEU A 133 -5.82 -34.97 -48.12
CA LEU A 133 -5.53 -36.26 -48.72
C LEU A 133 -6.72 -36.81 -49.55
N ARG A 134 -7.95 -36.58 -49.07
CA ARG A 134 -9.18 -36.93 -49.81
C ARG A 134 -9.39 -36.07 -51.05
N ASP A 135 -9.11 -34.77 -50.95
CA ASP A 135 -9.14 -33.85 -52.08
C ASP A 135 -8.07 -34.20 -53.12
N ALA A 136 -6.96 -34.81 -52.69
CA ALA A 136 -5.95 -35.42 -53.55
C ALA A 136 -6.33 -36.81 -54.10
N GLY A 137 -7.55 -37.29 -53.85
CA GLY A 137 -8.09 -38.50 -54.48
C GLY A 137 -8.02 -39.78 -53.64
N MET A 138 -7.55 -39.73 -52.38
CA MET A 138 -7.66 -40.89 -51.48
C MET A 138 -9.11 -41.14 -51.06
N SER A 139 -9.46 -42.41 -50.87
CA SER A 139 -10.71 -42.75 -50.19
C SER A 139 -10.64 -42.31 -48.71
N ARG A 140 -11.81 -42.07 -48.10
CA ARG A 140 -11.89 -41.70 -46.67
C ARG A 140 -11.19 -42.73 -45.77
N THR A 141 -11.37 -44.01 -46.07
CA THR A 141 -10.79 -45.12 -45.28
C THR A 141 -9.28 -45.18 -45.43
N ASP A 142 -8.77 -44.95 -46.65
CA ASP A 142 -7.33 -45.00 -46.93
C ASP A 142 -6.62 -43.79 -46.33
N ALA A 143 -7.19 -42.58 -46.45
CA ALA A 143 -6.61 -41.37 -45.87
C ALA A 143 -6.51 -41.45 -44.35
N VAL A 144 -7.56 -41.96 -43.67
CA VAL A 144 -7.53 -42.16 -42.22
C VAL A 144 -6.54 -43.25 -41.82
N SER A 145 -6.48 -44.35 -42.57
CA SER A 145 -5.54 -45.45 -42.29
C SER A 145 -4.10 -45.01 -42.48
N TYR A 146 -3.83 -44.22 -43.52
CA TYR A 146 -2.54 -43.63 -43.81
C TYR A 146 -2.08 -42.71 -42.67
N VAL A 147 -2.88 -41.71 -42.29
CA VAL A 147 -2.53 -40.79 -41.19
C VAL A 147 -2.38 -41.55 -39.86
N SER A 148 -3.22 -42.56 -39.58
CA SER A 148 -3.07 -43.39 -38.39
C SER A 148 -1.75 -44.16 -38.38
N MET A 149 -1.39 -44.80 -39.50
CA MET A 149 -0.16 -45.59 -39.63
C MET A 149 1.09 -44.72 -39.52
N GLU A 150 1.15 -43.61 -40.26
CA GLU A 150 2.29 -42.70 -40.26
C GLU A 150 2.45 -41.99 -38.91
N SER A 151 1.34 -41.73 -38.19
CA SER A 151 1.42 -41.20 -36.81
C SER A 151 2.05 -42.18 -35.82
N ARG A 152 1.93 -43.49 -36.06
CA ARG A 152 2.53 -44.54 -35.21
C ARG A 152 3.99 -44.80 -35.58
N LYS A 153 4.32 -44.73 -36.86
CA LYS A 153 5.68 -44.87 -37.39
C LYS A 153 6.55 -43.64 -37.12
N GLY A 154 5.95 -42.47 -36.83
CA GLY A 154 6.69 -41.24 -36.58
C GLY A 154 7.17 -40.52 -37.85
N THR A 155 6.57 -40.85 -38.99
CA THR A 155 6.97 -40.38 -40.33
C THR A 155 6.14 -39.19 -40.82
N LEU A 156 5.12 -38.77 -40.06
CA LEU A 156 4.39 -37.54 -40.35
C LEU A 156 5.30 -36.30 -40.18
N PRO A 157 5.01 -35.20 -40.90
CA PRO A 157 5.64 -33.90 -40.66
C PRO A 157 5.60 -33.49 -39.18
N ALA A 158 6.65 -32.80 -38.71
CA ALA A 158 6.83 -32.44 -37.30
C ALA A 158 5.62 -31.74 -36.65
N HIS A 159 4.93 -30.86 -37.39
CA HIS A 159 3.75 -30.17 -36.89
C HIS A 159 2.53 -31.10 -36.72
N LEU A 160 2.38 -32.11 -37.58
CA LEU A 160 1.32 -33.12 -37.49
C LEU A 160 1.63 -34.19 -36.44
N LEU A 161 2.90 -34.53 -36.22
CA LEU A 161 3.30 -35.34 -35.08
C LEU A 161 2.97 -34.65 -33.77
N LYS A 162 3.32 -33.36 -33.63
CA LYS A 162 2.94 -32.57 -32.46
C LYS A 162 1.42 -32.52 -32.27
N ALA A 163 0.66 -32.32 -33.35
CA ALA A 163 -0.80 -32.37 -33.30
C ALA A 163 -1.34 -33.76 -32.90
N ALA A 164 -0.76 -34.84 -33.42
CA ALA A 164 -1.12 -36.22 -33.07
C ALA A 164 -0.86 -36.52 -31.58
N GLU A 165 0.24 -36.02 -31.03
CA GLU A 165 0.56 -36.14 -29.61
C GLU A 165 -0.42 -35.36 -28.74
N MET A 166 -0.70 -34.10 -29.08
CA MET A 166 -1.64 -33.27 -28.32
C MET A 166 -3.07 -33.80 -28.40
N ALA A 167 -3.51 -34.27 -29.58
CA ALA A 167 -4.87 -34.77 -29.79
C ALA A 167 -5.19 -36.04 -28.96
N ASN A 168 -4.17 -36.84 -28.64
CA ASN A 168 -4.30 -38.08 -27.87
C ASN A 168 -4.33 -37.81 -26.35
N ALA A 169 -5.46 -37.28 -25.88
CA ALA A 169 -5.70 -36.91 -24.48
C ALA A 169 -5.63 -38.06 -23.45
N ARG A 170 -5.56 -39.34 -23.89
CA ARG A 170 -5.48 -40.54 -23.02
C ARG A 170 -4.19 -41.34 -23.27
N LYS A 171 -3.06 -40.66 -23.49
CA LYS A 171 -1.75 -41.30 -23.60
C LYS A 171 -1.38 -41.96 -22.26
N GLY A 172 -1.46 -43.29 -22.21
CA GLY A 172 -0.72 -44.09 -21.24
C GLY A 172 0.69 -44.37 -21.77
N SER A 173 1.58 -44.91 -20.94
CA SER A 173 2.98 -45.19 -21.31
C SER A 173 3.15 -46.07 -22.57
N ASN A 174 2.14 -46.85 -22.93
CA ASN A 174 2.22 -47.88 -23.99
C ASN A 174 1.46 -47.54 -25.28
N ARG A 175 0.93 -46.31 -25.46
CA ARG A 175 0.12 -45.97 -26.65
C ARG A 175 0.79 -44.87 -27.48
N ALA A 176 1.29 -45.23 -28.67
CA ALA A 176 1.86 -44.32 -29.66
C ALA A 176 0.85 -44.02 -30.80
N GLY A 177 0.88 -42.79 -31.32
CA GLY A 177 0.03 -42.33 -32.43
C GLY A 177 -1.46 -42.18 -32.10
N VAL A 178 -2.29 -42.03 -33.15
CA VAL A 178 -3.75 -41.90 -33.07
C VAL A 178 -4.43 -43.08 -33.76
N GLY A 179 -5.52 -43.59 -33.17
CA GLY A 179 -6.29 -44.70 -33.74
C GLY A 179 -7.24 -44.27 -34.87
N THR A 180 -7.44 -45.15 -35.85
CA THR A 180 -8.35 -44.95 -37.00
C THR A 180 -9.77 -44.57 -36.58
N ARG A 181 -10.34 -45.22 -35.57
CA ARG A 181 -11.70 -44.94 -35.07
C ARG A 181 -11.86 -43.50 -34.55
N ALA A 182 -10.85 -42.99 -33.85
CA ALA A 182 -10.87 -41.62 -33.33
C ALA A 182 -10.75 -40.59 -34.46
N LEU A 183 -9.87 -40.84 -35.44
CA LEU A 183 -9.72 -39.99 -36.62
C LEU A 183 -11.00 -39.96 -37.47
N GLN A 184 -11.67 -41.11 -37.65
CA GLN A 184 -12.98 -41.18 -38.32
C GLN A 184 -14.02 -40.32 -37.60
N GLU A 185 -14.07 -40.37 -36.26
CA GLU A 185 -15.00 -39.56 -35.47
C GLU A 185 -14.70 -38.06 -35.58
N TRP A 186 -13.43 -37.66 -35.46
CA TRP A 186 -13.03 -36.26 -35.58
C TRP A 186 -13.29 -35.71 -36.98
N LEU A 187 -13.05 -36.51 -38.03
CA LEU A 187 -13.37 -36.14 -39.41
C LEU A 187 -14.87 -35.93 -39.61
N THR A 188 -15.71 -36.82 -39.09
CA THR A 188 -17.18 -36.64 -39.12
C THR A 188 -17.59 -35.36 -38.41
N ILE A 189 -17.03 -35.05 -37.24
CA ILE A 189 -17.30 -33.80 -36.51
C ILE A 189 -16.82 -32.59 -37.33
N PHE A 190 -15.66 -32.67 -37.97
CA PHE A 190 -15.09 -31.60 -38.80
C PHE A 190 -15.94 -31.28 -40.04
N GLU A 191 -16.51 -32.31 -40.69
CA GLU A 191 -17.42 -32.16 -41.84
C GLU A 191 -18.77 -31.56 -41.43
N THR A 192 -19.28 -31.97 -40.28
CA THR A 192 -20.63 -31.61 -39.79
C THR A 192 -20.69 -30.25 -39.09
N THR A 193 -19.57 -29.73 -38.59
CA THR A 193 -19.49 -28.46 -37.84
C THR A 193 -19.00 -27.27 -38.68
N LYS A 194 -19.51 -26.07 -38.37
CA LYS A 194 -18.95 -24.81 -38.92
C LYS A 194 -17.56 -24.53 -38.31
N PRO A 195 -16.64 -23.88 -39.05
CA PRO A 195 -15.38 -23.40 -38.49
C PRO A 195 -15.59 -22.47 -37.28
N GLY A 196 -14.60 -22.41 -36.39
CA GLY A 196 -14.65 -21.57 -35.19
C GLY A 196 -15.20 -22.30 -33.97
N VAL A 197 -16.07 -21.64 -33.21
CA VAL A 197 -16.51 -22.07 -31.86
C VAL A 197 -17.26 -23.40 -31.84
N GLU A 198 -18.09 -23.68 -32.85
CA GLU A 198 -18.87 -24.93 -32.95
C GLU A 198 -17.95 -26.15 -33.07
N ARG A 199 -16.95 -26.06 -33.96
CA ARG A 199 -15.95 -27.12 -34.15
C ARG A 199 -15.08 -27.32 -32.91
N MET A 200 -14.68 -26.23 -32.26
CA MET A 200 -13.88 -26.30 -31.04
C MET A 200 -14.63 -26.99 -29.90
N ALA A 201 -15.91 -26.67 -29.69
CA ALA A 201 -16.75 -27.29 -28.68
C ALA A 201 -16.88 -28.82 -28.91
N MET A 202 -17.19 -29.23 -30.13
CA MET A 202 -17.45 -30.64 -30.45
C MET A 202 -16.18 -31.50 -30.53
N LEU A 203 -15.04 -30.91 -30.90
CA LEU A 203 -13.76 -31.63 -30.94
C LEU A 203 -13.03 -31.65 -29.59
N ALA A 204 -13.45 -30.86 -28.60
CA ALA A 204 -12.85 -30.90 -27.28
C ALA A 204 -13.03 -32.27 -26.61
N PRO A 205 -12.06 -32.74 -25.80
CA PRO A 205 -12.23 -33.98 -25.06
C PRO A 205 -13.33 -33.81 -24.00
N GLY A 206 -14.26 -34.77 -23.96
CA GLY A 206 -15.39 -34.74 -23.03
C GLY A 206 -14.95 -34.54 -21.57
N HIS A 207 -15.71 -33.75 -20.85
CA HIS A 207 -15.48 -33.48 -19.43
C HIS A 207 -15.63 -34.76 -18.61
N LEU A 208 -14.59 -35.16 -17.88
CA LEU A 208 -14.83 -35.77 -16.56
C LEU A 208 -15.42 -34.66 -15.70
N LYS A 209 -16.75 -34.50 -15.72
CA LYS A 209 -17.43 -33.46 -14.94
C LYS A 209 -17.19 -33.78 -13.46
N ALA A 210 -16.24 -33.08 -12.86
CA ALA A 210 -16.05 -33.15 -11.41
C ALA A 210 -17.40 -32.82 -10.78
N LYS A 211 -17.92 -33.73 -9.93
CA LYS A 211 -19.21 -33.51 -9.25
C LYS A 211 -19.19 -32.13 -8.60
N LYS A 212 -20.10 -31.27 -9.02
CA LYS A 212 -20.20 -29.93 -8.45
C LYS A 212 -20.65 -30.03 -6.99
N PRO A 213 -20.28 -29.10 -6.11
CA PRO A 213 -20.70 -29.13 -4.71
C PRO A 213 -22.22 -29.31 -4.52
N GLU A 214 -23.03 -28.71 -5.39
CA GLU A 214 -24.50 -28.78 -5.34
C GLU A 214 -25.05 -30.20 -5.62
N GLN A 215 -24.24 -31.06 -6.25
CA GLN A 215 -24.62 -32.45 -6.57
C GLN A 215 -24.21 -33.43 -5.46
N ILE A 216 -23.52 -32.96 -4.42
CA ILE A 216 -23.03 -33.79 -3.31
C ILE A 216 -24.10 -33.83 -2.21
N LYS A 217 -24.89 -34.91 -2.18
CA LYS A 217 -26.06 -35.05 -1.29
C LYS A 217 -25.76 -34.89 0.21
N TRP A 218 -24.62 -35.41 0.69
CA TRP A 218 -24.23 -35.35 2.11
C TRP A 218 -23.53 -34.03 2.50
N LEU A 219 -23.21 -33.16 1.55
CA LEU A 219 -22.46 -31.94 1.83
C LEU A 219 -23.22 -30.95 2.72
N PRO A 220 -24.54 -30.70 2.55
CA PRO A 220 -25.31 -29.87 3.47
C PRO A 220 -25.24 -30.35 4.93
N ASP A 221 -25.37 -31.67 5.15
CA ASP A 221 -25.32 -32.28 6.48
C ASP A 221 -23.94 -32.04 7.12
N PHE A 222 -22.86 -32.28 6.38
CA PHE A 222 -21.51 -31.95 6.85
C PHE A 222 -21.34 -30.45 7.14
N LEU A 223 -21.91 -29.59 6.28
CA LEU A 223 -21.83 -28.13 6.45
C LEU A 223 -22.53 -27.67 7.72
N ALA A 224 -23.55 -28.35 8.23
CA ALA A 224 -24.18 -28.02 9.51
C ALA A 224 -23.17 -28.08 10.68
N HIS A 225 -22.30 -29.10 10.70
CA HIS A 225 -21.23 -29.23 11.70
C HIS A 225 -20.08 -28.25 11.46
N TRP A 226 -19.73 -28.00 10.19
CA TRP A 226 -18.66 -27.07 9.83
C TRP A 226 -19.03 -25.61 10.12
N ARG A 227 -20.28 -25.21 9.88
CA ARG A 227 -20.80 -23.83 10.02
C ARG A 227 -21.15 -23.49 11.46
N ASN A 228 -20.22 -23.79 12.36
CA ASN A 228 -20.34 -23.53 13.77
C ASN A 228 -19.43 -22.35 14.17
N ARG A 229 -19.98 -21.40 14.93
CA ARG A 229 -19.25 -20.22 15.44
C ARG A 229 -18.14 -20.56 16.43
N LYS A 230 -18.16 -21.76 17.04
CA LYS A 230 -17.03 -22.30 17.83
C LYS A 230 -15.77 -22.53 17.00
N GLY A 231 -15.90 -22.49 15.67
CA GLY A 231 -14.77 -22.57 14.76
C GLY A 231 -14.06 -23.92 14.73
N PRO A 232 -14.76 -25.09 14.71
CA PRO A 232 -14.09 -26.39 14.70
C PRO A 232 -13.16 -26.53 13.49
N ASN A 233 -12.04 -27.22 13.66
CA ASN A 233 -11.20 -27.60 12.54
C ASN A 233 -11.88 -28.71 11.70
N LEU A 234 -11.33 -29.01 10.51
CA LEU A 234 -11.99 -29.94 9.58
C LEU A 234 -12.13 -31.36 10.16
N ARG A 235 -11.18 -31.80 11.00
CA ARG A 235 -11.21 -33.12 11.63
C ARG A 235 -12.29 -33.20 12.71
N GLU A 236 -12.43 -32.15 13.52
CA GLU A 236 -13.46 -32.06 14.56
C GLU A 236 -14.86 -32.04 13.96
N ALA A 237 -15.08 -31.20 12.93
CA ALA A 237 -16.36 -31.15 12.22
C ALA A 237 -16.71 -32.51 11.60
N TYR A 238 -15.73 -33.20 11.00
CA TYR A 238 -15.94 -34.54 10.44
C TYR A 238 -16.24 -35.59 11.51
N ARG A 239 -15.59 -35.54 12.68
CA ARG A 239 -15.86 -36.45 13.79
C ARG A 239 -17.30 -36.31 14.28
N SER A 240 -17.77 -35.07 14.45
CA SER A 240 -19.16 -34.78 14.85
C SER A 240 -20.15 -35.26 13.78
N PHE A 241 -19.87 -34.96 12.51
CA PHE A 241 -20.70 -35.39 11.39
C PHE A 241 -20.82 -36.91 11.29
N LYS A 242 -19.70 -37.63 11.42
CA LYS A 242 -19.70 -39.10 11.37
C LYS A 242 -20.50 -39.72 12.51
N ALA A 243 -20.41 -39.14 13.72
CA ALA A 243 -21.19 -39.61 14.87
C ALA A 243 -22.70 -39.42 14.65
N GLU A 244 -23.12 -38.24 14.20
CA GLU A 244 -24.53 -37.99 13.87
C GLU A 244 -25.03 -38.87 12.73
N TRP A 245 -24.23 -39.05 11.66
CA TRP A 245 -24.55 -39.94 10.55
C TRP A 245 -24.82 -41.38 11.00
N SER A 246 -24.01 -41.90 11.93
CA SER A 246 -24.20 -43.27 12.46
C SER A 246 -25.47 -43.43 13.29
N ILE A 247 -25.95 -42.35 13.93
CA ILE A 247 -27.18 -42.36 14.73
C ILE A 247 -28.39 -42.25 13.81
N VAL A 248 -28.39 -41.30 12.87
CA VAL A 248 -29.53 -41.01 11.98
C VAL A 248 -29.82 -42.18 11.03
N TYR A 249 -28.78 -42.86 10.53
CA TYR A 249 -28.92 -43.95 9.57
C TYR A 249 -28.68 -45.34 10.20
N ALA A 250 -28.81 -45.47 11.51
CA ALA A 250 -28.60 -46.73 12.23
C ALA A 250 -29.45 -47.88 11.66
N ASP A 251 -30.73 -47.61 11.36
CA ASP A 251 -31.69 -48.58 10.82
C ASP A 251 -31.60 -48.78 9.29
N GLN A 252 -30.66 -48.10 8.63
CA GLN A 252 -30.50 -48.10 7.17
C GLN A 252 -29.07 -48.49 6.76
N PRO A 253 -28.75 -49.81 6.66
CA PRO A 253 -27.40 -50.30 6.43
C PRO A 253 -26.73 -49.72 5.17
N ALA A 254 -27.49 -49.53 4.09
CA ALA A 254 -26.99 -48.95 2.85
C ALA A 254 -26.59 -47.47 2.98
N MET A 255 -27.32 -46.70 3.79
CA MET A 255 -27.02 -45.29 4.04
C MET A 255 -25.90 -45.12 5.07
N ALA A 256 -25.83 -45.98 6.08
CA ALA A 256 -24.70 -46.04 7.01
C ALA A 256 -23.37 -46.31 6.27
N ALA A 257 -23.38 -47.26 5.32
CA ALA A 257 -22.23 -47.56 4.47
C ALA A 257 -21.88 -46.44 3.48
N ALA A 258 -22.84 -45.57 3.12
CA ALA A 258 -22.64 -44.44 2.21
C ALA A 258 -21.99 -43.21 2.87
N CYS A 259 -21.63 -43.27 4.16
CA CYS A 259 -20.93 -42.18 4.85
C CYS A 259 -19.63 -41.80 4.09
N PRO A 260 -19.45 -40.53 3.71
CA PRO A 260 -18.25 -40.11 3.00
C PRO A 260 -17.00 -40.22 3.88
N SER A 261 -15.86 -40.54 3.28
CA SER A 261 -14.57 -40.51 3.97
C SER A 261 -14.08 -39.08 4.22
N TYR A 262 -13.17 -38.90 5.18
CA TYR A 262 -12.54 -37.61 5.48
C TYR A 262 -11.91 -36.96 4.23
N ASP A 263 -11.21 -37.74 3.40
CA ASP A 263 -10.61 -37.24 2.15
C ASP A 263 -11.65 -36.82 1.12
N THR A 264 -12.83 -37.44 1.13
CA THR A 264 -13.93 -37.07 0.26
C THR A 264 -14.55 -35.75 0.71
N VAL A 265 -14.70 -35.55 2.02
CA VAL A 265 -15.10 -34.28 2.63
C VAL A 265 -14.09 -33.17 2.34
N ARG A 266 -12.80 -33.43 2.54
CA ARG A 266 -11.72 -32.47 2.25
C ARG A 266 -11.76 -31.99 0.80
N ARG A 267 -11.84 -32.93 -0.16
CA ARG A 267 -11.94 -32.61 -1.60
C ARG A 267 -13.21 -31.86 -1.95
N ALA A 268 -14.34 -32.13 -1.28
CA ALA A 268 -15.58 -31.37 -1.49
C ALA A 268 -15.45 -29.94 -0.94
N MET A 269 -14.83 -29.77 0.24
CA MET A 269 -14.57 -28.47 0.83
C MET A 269 -13.63 -27.64 -0.06
N GLU A 270 -12.58 -28.23 -0.64
CA GLU A 270 -11.67 -27.51 -1.56
C GLU A 270 -12.42 -26.82 -2.71
N LYS A 271 -13.48 -27.44 -3.23
CA LYS A 271 -14.32 -26.91 -4.31
C LYS A 271 -15.18 -25.71 -3.91
N LEU A 272 -15.41 -25.48 -2.62
CA LEU A 272 -16.23 -24.36 -2.15
C LEU A 272 -15.46 -23.04 -2.21
N PRO A 273 -16.11 -21.95 -2.66
CA PRO A 273 -15.57 -20.60 -2.56
C PRO A 273 -15.22 -20.21 -1.12
N ARG A 274 -14.27 -19.28 -0.95
CA ARG A 274 -13.85 -18.79 0.37
C ARG A 274 -15.02 -18.26 1.21
N ARG A 275 -15.94 -17.51 0.59
CA ARG A 275 -17.16 -16.99 1.22
C ARG A 275 -18.04 -18.12 1.77
N GLU A 276 -18.28 -19.16 0.98
CA GLU A 276 -19.13 -20.29 1.37
C GLU A 276 -18.56 -21.14 2.51
N LYS A 277 -17.22 -21.22 2.58
CA LYS A 277 -16.50 -21.86 3.70
C LYS A 277 -16.64 -21.08 5.01
N ALA A 278 -16.64 -19.76 4.93
CA ALA A 278 -16.72 -18.87 6.09
C ALA A 278 -18.16 -18.66 6.59
N ARG A 279 -19.15 -18.83 5.70
CA ARG A 279 -20.58 -18.66 6.01
C ARG A 279 -20.99 -19.42 7.26
N GLY A 280 -21.61 -18.74 8.23
CA GLY A 280 -22.05 -19.31 9.51
C GLY A 280 -20.95 -19.48 10.58
N ARG A 281 -19.67 -19.35 10.21
CA ARG A 281 -18.53 -19.39 11.16
C ARG A 281 -18.13 -18.02 11.66
N VAL A 282 -18.32 -16.99 10.83
CA VAL A 282 -18.02 -15.59 11.14
C VAL A 282 -19.29 -14.75 11.10
N SER A 283 -19.35 -13.70 11.90
CA SER A 283 -20.48 -12.75 11.98
C SER A 283 -19.99 -11.31 12.12
N GLY A 284 -20.87 -10.35 11.88
CA GLY A 284 -20.55 -8.92 12.00
C GLY A 284 -19.47 -8.47 11.02
N SER A 285 -18.55 -7.62 11.50
CA SER A 285 -17.45 -7.06 10.70
C SER A 285 -16.53 -8.14 10.09
N ALA A 286 -16.31 -9.25 10.79
CA ALA A 286 -15.51 -10.37 10.29
C ALA A 286 -16.16 -11.08 9.10
N ALA A 287 -17.50 -11.06 9.00
CA ALA A 287 -18.20 -11.61 7.84
C ALA A 287 -18.08 -10.70 6.60
N LEU A 288 -18.06 -9.38 6.79
CA LEU A 288 -17.91 -8.41 5.71
C LEU A 288 -16.57 -8.58 4.94
N ALA A 289 -15.53 -9.11 5.59
CA ALA A 289 -14.26 -9.42 4.92
C ALA A 289 -14.37 -10.49 3.82
N TYR A 290 -15.44 -11.28 3.82
CA TYR A 290 -15.73 -12.30 2.81
C TYR A 290 -16.75 -11.83 1.76
N GLU A 291 -17.32 -10.64 1.95
CA GLU A 291 -18.23 -10.01 1.00
C GLU A 291 -17.46 -9.15 0.00
N CYS A 292 -18.12 -8.78 -1.09
CA CYS A 292 -17.55 -7.84 -2.05
C CYS A 292 -17.37 -6.48 -1.38
N PHE A 293 -16.14 -5.96 -1.40
CA PHE A 293 -15.87 -4.61 -0.90
C PHE A 293 -16.28 -3.57 -1.96
N GLN A 294 -16.86 -2.47 -1.51
CA GLN A 294 -17.15 -1.33 -2.37
C GLN A 294 -15.93 -0.42 -2.44
N LYS A 295 -15.38 -0.20 -3.65
CA LYS A 295 -14.32 0.79 -3.85
C LYS A 295 -14.98 2.16 -4.03
N ARG A 296 -14.60 3.14 -3.20
CA ARG A 296 -15.05 4.53 -3.36
C ARG A 296 -14.05 5.28 -4.24
N ASP A 297 -14.58 6.01 -5.21
CA ASP A 297 -13.80 6.92 -6.03
C ASP A 297 -13.80 8.30 -5.39
N TRP A 298 -12.62 8.77 -5.01
CA TRP A 298 -12.42 10.07 -4.36
C TRP A 298 -11.99 11.17 -5.34
N SER A 299 -11.78 10.82 -6.62
CA SER A 299 -11.37 11.78 -7.65
C SER A 299 -12.44 12.83 -7.95
N GLN A 300 -13.70 12.54 -7.64
CA GLN A 300 -14.85 13.40 -7.90
C GLN A 300 -15.07 14.49 -6.84
N MET A 301 -14.43 14.37 -5.67
CA MET A 301 -14.52 15.39 -4.61
C MET A 301 -13.62 16.57 -4.94
N PRO A 302 -13.92 17.83 -4.61
CA PRO A 302 -12.91 18.90 -4.68
C PRO A 302 -11.78 18.67 -3.67
N VAL A 303 -10.70 19.46 -3.75
CA VAL A 303 -9.74 19.54 -2.65
C VAL A 303 -10.45 20.03 -1.39
N ASN A 304 -10.16 19.41 -0.24
CA ASN A 304 -10.94 19.58 0.99
C ASN A 304 -12.41 19.15 0.87
N GLY A 305 -12.78 18.36 -0.14
CA GLY A 305 -14.16 17.87 -0.25
C GLY A 305 -14.56 17.02 0.95
N CYS A 306 -13.72 16.10 1.40
CA CYS A 306 -14.01 15.30 2.59
C CYS A 306 -12.76 15.00 3.40
N TRP A 307 -12.76 15.42 4.66
CA TRP A 307 -11.71 15.10 5.62
C TRP A 307 -12.09 13.91 6.48
N ILE A 308 -11.10 13.06 6.74
CA ILE A 308 -11.26 11.86 7.56
C ILE A 308 -10.30 11.98 8.74
N ALA A 309 -10.82 11.85 9.95
CA ALA A 309 -10.03 11.89 11.16
C ALA A 309 -10.12 10.58 11.96
N ASP A 310 -9.03 10.25 12.63
CA ASP A 310 -8.98 9.12 13.57
C ASP A 310 -7.80 9.29 14.54
N GLY A 311 -8.03 8.96 15.81
CA GLY A 311 -7.05 8.99 16.88
C GLY A 311 -6.35 7.64 17.06
N LYS A 312 -5.08 7.66 17.45
CA LYS A 312 -4.34 6.45 17.83
C LYS A 312 -3.29 6.72 18.89
N SER A 313 -3.28 5.89 19.94
CA SER A 313 -2.22 5.88 20.94
C SER A 313 -0.87 5.51 20.32
N LEU A 314 0.17 6.28 20.65
CA LEU A 314 1.52 6.00 20.15
C LEU A 314 2.13 4.77 20.85
N GLU A 315 2.89 3.97 20.11
CA GLU A 315 3.59 2.80 20.66
C GLU A 315 4.90 3.19 21.37
N MET A 316 4.86 4.23 22.20
CA MET A 316 6.01 4.75 22.95
C MET A 316 5.60 5.43 24.27
N LYS A 317 6.60 5.83 25.06
CA LYS A 317 6.41 6.67 26.26
C LYS A 317 7.05 8.05 26.07
N VAL A 318 6.38 9.09 26.53
CA VAL A 318 6.86 10.48 26.57
C VAL A 318 6.74 11.03 27.99
N ALA A 319 7.54 12.03 28.33
CA ALA A 319 7.41 12.77 29.59
C ALA A 319 6.15 13.63 29.54
N HIS A 320 5.28 13.48 30.55
CA HIS A 320 4.09 14.31 30.67
C HIS A 320 4.44 15.79 30.86
N PRO A 321 3.78 16.73 30.14
CA PRO A 321 4.14 18.15 30.20
C PRO A 321 4.00 18.75 31.60
N ASP A 322 2.95 18.39 32.36
CA ASP A 322 2.74 18.94 33.72
C ASP A 322 3.65 18.35 34.79
N HIS A 323 3.75 17.01 34.88
CA HIS A 323 4.39 16.33 36.01
C HIS A 323 5.60 15.46 35.64
N GLY A 324 6.00 15.43 34.37
CA GLY A 324 7.18 14.70 33.88
C GLY A 324 7.07 13.17 33.87
N ARG A 325 6.10 12.57 34.58
CA ARG A 325 5.90 11.10 34.59
C ARG A 325 5.72 10.54 33.16
N PRO A 326 6.22 9.32 32.91
CA PRO A 326 6.09 8.67 31.61
C PRO A 326 4.64 8.26 31.34
N PHE A 327 4.11 8.63 30.18
CA PHE A 327 2.79 8.22 29.74
C PHE A 327 2.76 7.97 28.22
N THR A 328 1.66 7.40 27.73
CA THR A 328 1.46 7.17 26.30
C THR A 328 0.45 8.18 25.77
N PRO A 329 0.84 9.09 24.87
CA PRO A 329 -0.07 10.07 24.30
C PRO A 329 -0.84 9.49 23.12
N GLU A 330 -1.87 10.22 22.73
CA GLU A 330 -2.70 9.91 21.56
C GLU A 330 -2.51 10.95 20.47
N LEU A 331 -2.21 10.46 19.26
CA LEU A 331 -2.05 11.27 18.06
C LEU A 331 -3.32 11.16 17.22
N THR A 332 -3.98 12.29 16.98
CA THR A 332 -5.07 12.40 16.01
C THR A 332 -4.52 12.95 14.70
N LEU A 333 -4.87 12.31 13.59
CA LEU A 333 -4.51 12.76 12.24
C LEU A 333 -5.78 13.04 11.42
N ILE A 334 -5.71 14.07 10.58
CA ILE A 334 -6.76 14.44 9.62
C ILE A 334 -6.17 14.35 8.23
N ILE A 335 -6.83 13.60 7.35
CA ILE A 335 -6.41 13.40 5.96
C ILE A 335 -7.51 13.80 4.98
N ASP A 336 -7.13 14.46 3.90
CA ASP A 336 -8.01 14.75 2.79
C ASP A 336 -8.27 13.49 1.93
N GLY A 337 -9.56 13.20 1.72
CA GLY A 337 -10.05 12.01 1.05
C GLY A 337 -9.66 11.94 -0.43
N ARG A 338 -9.47 13.07 -1.12
CA ARG A 338 -9.04 13.07 -2.53
C ARG A 338 -7.53 13.03 -2.66
N THR A 339 -6.84 13.95 -2.00
CA THR A 339 -5.42 14.22 -2.24
C THR A 339 -4.50 13.36 -1.37
N ARG A 340 -5.04 12.68 -0.36
CA ARG A 340 -4.28 11.95 0.67
C ARG A 340 -3.35 12.87 1.47
N PHE A 341 -3.54 14.18 1.40
CA PHE A 341 -2.74 15.16 2.13
C PHE A 341 -3.19 15.19 3.60
N ILE A 342 -2.25 15.08 4.53
CA ILE A 342 -2.54 15.29 5.96
C ILE A 342 -2.74 16.78 6.15
N THR A 343 -3.97 17.19 6.42
CA THR A 343 -4.35 18.61 6.61
C THR A 343 -4.17 19.06 8.05
N GLY A 344 -4.27 18.16 9.02
CA GLY A 344 -4.01 18.50 10.41
C GLY A 344 -3.73 17.32 11.28
N TRP A 345 -3.24 17.62 12.47
CA TRP A 345 -2.92 16.65 13.50
C TRP A 345 -3.00 17.33 14.86
N SER A 346 -3.18 16.57 15.93
CA SER A 346 -3.05 17.06 17.30
C SER A 346 -2.58 15.93 18.21
N LEU A 347 -1.89 16.29 19.28
CA LEU A 347 -1.34 15.36 20.26
C LEU A 347 -1.98 15.62 21.62
N ALA A 348 -2.60 14.61 22.21
CA ALA A 348 -3.33 14.74 23.46
C ALA A 348 -2.83 13.79 24.55
N LEU A 349 -3.13 14.17 25.80
CA LEU A 349 -2.78 13.39 26.99
C LEU A 349 -3.56 12.06 27.06
N SER A 350 -4.76 12.05 26.50
CA SER A 350 -5.65 10.90 26.36
C SER A 350 -6.67 11.16 25.23
N GLU A 351 -7.42 10.13 24.85
CA GLU A 351 -8.56 10.24 23.93
C GLU A 351 -9.50 11.33 24.43
N SER A 352 -9.68 12.39 23.64
CA SER A 352 -10.54 13.50 24.02
C SER A 352 -11.10 14.20 22.79
N VAL A 353 -12.35 14.67 22.91
CA VAL A 353 -13.02 15.54 21.92
C VAL A 353 -12.16 16.77 21.60
N ILE A 354 -11.45 17.26 22.62
CA ILE A 354 -10.57 18.43 22.55
C ILE A 354 -9.42 18.20 21.56
N ALA A 355 -8.81 17.01 21.54
CA ALA A 355 -7.75 16.65 20.61
C ALA A 355 -8.22 16.68 19.15
N VAL A 356 -9.41 16.15 18.92
CA VAL A 356 -10.03 16.10 17.59
C VAL A 356 -10.37 17.52 17.11
N ALA A 357 -10.97 18.34 17.99
CA ALA A 357 -11.27 19.74 17.73
C ALA A 357 -10.03 20.57 17.39
N ASP A 358 -8.95 20.42 18.16
CA ASP A 358 -7.70 21.15 17.96
C ASP A 358 -7.03 20.78 16.62
N ALA A 359 -7.04 19.49 16.27
CA ALA A 359 -6.55 19.04 14.95
C ALA A 359 -7.35 19.70 13.81
N TYR A 360 -8.67 19.80 13.93
CA TYR A 360 -9.51 20.47 12.94
C TYR A 360 -9.23 21.97 12.86
N ARG A 361 -9.07 22.64 14.01
CA ARG A 361 -8.69 24.06 14.04
C ARG A 361 -7.36 24.29 13.33
N TYR A 362 -6.34 23.50 13.65
CA TYR A 362 -5.05 23.57 12.97
C TYR A 362 -5.23 23.39 11.45
N ALA A 363 -5.99 22.38 11.03
CA ALA A 363 -6.23 22.11 9.62
C ALA A 363 -6.95 23.26 8.91
N MET A 364 -8.03 23.79 9.51
CA MET A 364 -8.83 24.87 8.92
C MET A 364 -8.06 26.19 8.87
N ARG A 365 -7.24 26.48 9.88
CA ARG A 365 -6.36 27.67 9.90
C ARG A 365 -5.39 27.69 8.72
N HIS A 366 -4.80 26.54 8.39
CA HIS A 366 -3.75 26.46 7.37
C HIS A 366 -4.27 26.12 5.97
N PHE A 367 -5.35 25.35 5.88
CA PHE A 367 -5.81 24.77 4.62
C PHE A 367 -7.26 25.10 4.28
N GLY A 368 -7.95 25.91 5.07
CA GLY A 368 -9.37 26.26 4.87
C GLY A 368 -10.33 25.13 5.25
N LYS A 369 -11.64 25.39 5.21
CA LYS A 369 -12.65 24.46 5.70
C LYS A 369 -12.98 23.35 4.69
N PRO A 370 -13.32 22.13 5.14
CA PRO A 370 -13.83 21.09 4.28
C PRO A 370 -15.33 21.21 4.04
N LEU A 371 -15.84 20.52 3.00
CA LEU A 371 -17.29 20.35 2.80
C LEU A 371 -17.86 19.29 3.75
N PHE A 372 -17.17 18.14 3.83
CA PHE A 372 -17.57 17.01 4.66
C PHE A 372 -16.48 16.66 5.68
N VAL A 373 -16.90 16.32 6.89
CA VAL A 373 -16.08 15.62 7.86
C VAL A 373 -16.62 14.20 8.01
N TYR A 374 -15.74 13.19 8.05
CA TYR A 374 -16.13 11.80 8.25
C TYR A 374 -15.40 11.20 9.45
N SER A 375 -16.14 10.95 10.53
CA SER A 375 -15.61 10.34 11.75
C SER A 375 -16.37 9.06 12.17
N ASP A 376 -15.87 8.37 13.19
CA ASP A 376 -16.54 7.20 13.75
C ASP A 376 -17.74 7.57 14.62
N ASN A 377 -18.66 6.63 14.80
CA ASN A 377 -19.68 6.68 15.85
C ASN A 377 -19.16 6.19 17.22
N GLY A 378 -17.85 6.23 17.43
CA GLY A 378 -17.18 5.77 18.65
C GLY A 378 -17.23 6.81 19.76
N GLY A 379 -17.85 6.44 20.89
CA GLY A 379 -18.04 7.30 22.06
C GLY A 379 -19.12 8.36 21.80
N GLY A 380 -20.39 8.03 22.09
CA GLY A 380 -21.55 8.88 21.82
C GLY A 380 -21.57 10.27 22.48
N GLU A 381 -20.49 10.69 23.14
CA GLU A 381 -20.30 12.01 23.74
C GLU A 381 -19.51 12.96 22.81
N THR A 382 -18.51 12.43 22.08
CA THR A 382 -17.68 13.18 21.13
C THR A 382 -18.52 13.72 19.97
N ASN A 383 -19.37 12.86 19.39
CA ASN A 383 -20.22 13.25 18.27
C ASN A 383 -21.32 14.23 18.71
N LYS A 384 -21.92 14.05 19.91
CA LYS A 384 -22.92 15.00 20.41
C LYS A 384 -22.37 16.41 20.59
N THR A 385 -21.11 16.54 21.02
CA THR A 385 -20.48 17.86 21.24
C THR A 385 -20.11 18.54 19.92
N LEU A 386 -19.72 17.77 18.91
CA LEU A 386 -19.37 18.27 17.59
C LEU A 386 -20.61 18.54 16.70
N ASP A 387 -21.68 17.73 16.86
CA ASP A 387 -22.85 17.66 15.95
C ASP A 387 -24.15 18.21 16.51
N ALA A 388 -24.18 18.76 17.74
CA ALA A 388 -25.43 19.30 18.28
C ALA A 388 -26.06 20.31 17.30
N ASP A 389 -27.29 20.08 16.83
CA ASP A 389 -27.89 20.80 15.68
C ASP A 389 -27.93 22.34 15.81
N VAL A 390 -27.75 22.88 17.03
CA VAL A 390 -27.74 24.33 17.34
C VAL A 390 -26.40 24.82 17.92
N THR A 391 -25.65 23.95 18.61
CA THR A 391 -24.40 24.32 19.33
C THR A 391 -23.14 23.64 18.78
N GLY A 392 -23.34 22.63 17.92
CA GLY A 392 -22.36 21.83 17.24
C GLY A 392 -21.59 22.66 16.24
N ILE A 393 -20.28 22.45 16.25
CA ILE A 393 -19.36 23.42 15.68
C ILE A 393 -19.24 23.21 14.17
N PHE A 394 -19.40 21.98 13.68
CA PHE A 394 -19.49 21.71 12.24
C PHE A 394 -20.75 22.35 11.63
N SER A 395 -21.89 22.24 12.30
CA SER A 395 -23.15 22.86 11.88
C SER A 395 -23.04 24.40 11.76
N ARG A 396 -22.35 25.06 12.71
CA ARG A 396 -22.11 26.52 12.66
C ARG A 396 -21.20 26.96 11.52
N LEU A 397 -20.25 26.12 11.14
CA LEU A 397 -19.29 26.40 10.06
C LEU A 397 -19.80 25.97 8.67
N GLY A 398 -21.00 25.39 8.59
CA GLY A 398 -21.59 24.86 7.37
C GLY A 398 -20.88 23.61 6.85
N ILE A 399 -20.38 22.76 7.76
CA ILE A 399 -19.67 21.52 7.46
C ILE A 399 -20.59 20.35 7.74
N ASP A 400 -20.82 19.50 6.75
CA ASP A 400 -21.64 18.30 6.91
C ASP A 400 -20.83 17.17 7.55
N HIS A 401 -21.36 16.53 8.60
CA HIS A 401 -20.69 15.44 9.31
C HIS A 401 -21.41 14.09 9.20
N PRO A 402 -21.27 13.35 8.08
CA PRO A 402 -21.73 11.97 8.00
C PRO A 402 -20.93 11.05 8.94
N THR A 403 -21.63 10.31 9.81
CA THR A 403 -21.02 9.31 10.70
C THR A 403 -21.09 7.89 10.12
N SER A 404 -20.16 7.05 10.56
CA SER A 404 -20.12 5.63 10.15
C SER A 404 -21.32 4.84 10.67
N ILE A 405 -21.89 3.97 9.82
CA ILE A 405 -22.88 2.97 10.27
C ILE A 405 -22.17 2.00 11.23
N PRO A 406 -22.68 1.82 12.47
CA PRO A 406 -22.09 0.90 13.44
C PRO A 406 -21.86 -0.50 12.86
N GLY A 407 -20.66 -1.05 13.09
CA GLY A 407 -20.29 -2.40 12.66
C GLY A 407 -19.84 -2.55 11.19
N ARG A 408 -19.63 -1.45 10.45
CA ARG A 408 -19.09 -1.45 9.08
C ARG A 408 -17.70 -0.77 8.98
N PRO A 409 -16.61 -1.42 9.43
CA PRO A 409 -15.27 -0.82 9.45
C PRO A 409 -14.70 -0.49 8.05
N GLN A 410 -15.25 -1.07 6.99
CA GLN A 410 -14.77 -0.86 5.61
C GLN A 410 -14.91 0.59 5.11
N SER A 411 -15.66 1.44 5.82
CA SER A 411 -15.85 2.83 5.42
C SER A 411 -14.64 3.74 5.70
N ARG A 412 -13.63 3.30 6.47
CA ARG A 412 -12.50 4.12 6.98
C ARG A 412 -11.11 3.70 6.45
N GLY A 413 -11.04 2.88 5.42
CA GLY A 413 -9.77 2.24 4.99
C GLY A 413 -8.59 3.17 4.64
N ILE A 414 -8.83 4.45 4.37
CA ILE A 414 -7.79 5.46 4.12
C ILE A 414 -7.01 5.76 5.40
N ILE A 415 -7.70 6.19 6.46
CA ILE A 415 -7.08 6.65 7.70
C ILE A 415 -6.44 5.47 8.46
N GLU A 416 -7.01 4.26 8.37
CA GLU A 416 -6.43 3.06 8.98
C GLU A 416 -5.00 2.75 8.49
N ARG A 417 -4.72 2.99 7.20
CA ARG A 417 -3.37 2.79 6.65
C ARG A 417 -2.42 3.88 7.13
N LEU A 418 -2.89 5.12 7.22
CA LEU A 418 -2.13 6.25 7.74
C LEU A 418 -1.74 6.03 9.21
N ASN A 419 -2.71 5.63 10.04
CA ASN A 419 -2.54 5.34 11.47
C ASN A 419 -1.65 4.12 11.76
N LYS A 420 -1.38 3.27 10.77
CA LYS A 420 -0.34 2.23 10.87
C LYS A 420 1.05 2.74 10.49
N GLY A 421 1.13 3.76 9.64
CA GLY A 421 2.39 4.26 9.08
C GLY A 421 3.00 5.38 9.90
N VAL A 422 2.35 6.55 9.91
CA VAL A 422 2.88 7.80 10.47
C VAL A 422 3.17 7.67 11.98
N PRO A 423 2.20 7.28 12.84
CA PRO A 423 2.45 7.12 14.28
C PRO A 423 3.61 6.18 14.61
N ARG A 424 3.75 5.10 13.83
CA ARG A 424 4.82 4.12 14.02
C ARG A 424 6.19 4.69 13.66
N ARG A 425 6.29 5.46 12.57
CA ARG A 425 7.57 6.08 12.17
C ARG A 425 8.02 7.14 13.17
N VAL A 426 7.09 7.97 13.66
CA VAL A 426 7.36 8.89 14.79
C VAL A 426 7.88 8.11 16.00
N ALA A 427 7.16 7.08 16.43
CA ALA A 427 7.52 6.35 17.64
C ALA A 427 8.88 5.65 17.54
N MET A 428 9.28 5.17 16.35
CA MET A 428 10.58 4.55 16.10
C MET A 428 11.78 5.51 16.19
N GLN A 429 11.56 6.82 16.18
CA GLN A 429 12.65 7.79 16.37
C GLN A 429 13.15 7.84 17.83
N PHE A 430 12.42 7.21 18.76
CA PHE A 430 12.69 7.29 20.20
C PHE A 430 13.02 5.94 20.83
N ASP A 431 13.92 5.95 21.80
CA ASP A 431 14.35 4.76 22.57
C ASP A 431 13.24 4.11 23.40
N THR A 432 12.14 4.84 23.64
CA THR A 432 10.97 4.36 24.39
C THR A 432 9.96 3.60 23.53
N PHE A 433 10.29 3.34 22.25
CA PHE A 433 9.47 2.55 21.35
C PHE A 433 9.14 1.15 21.89
N SER A 434 7.89 0.73 21.72
CA SER A 434 7.33 -0.50 22.27
C SER A 434 6.42 -1.25 21.29
N GLY A 435 6.50 -0.93 20.00
CA GLY A 435 5.71 -1.59 18.95
C GLY A 435 6.14 -3.02 18.64
N ASP A 436 5.43 -3.65 17.70
CA ASP A 436 5.56 -5.07 17.34
C ASP A 436 6.97 -5.51 16.91
N SER A 437 7.72 -4.61 16.26
CA SER A 437 9.08 -4.84 15.78
C SER A 437 10.17 -4.55 16.81
N ALA A 438 9.83 -4.06 18.01
CA ALA A 438 10.80 -3.81 19.06
C ALA A 438 11.27 -5.11 19.72
N ASP A 439 12.53 -5.14 20.19
CA ASP A 439 12.96 -6.20 21.11
C ASP A 439 12.16 -6.08 22.41
N ARG A 440 11.34 -7.10 22.68
CA ARG A 440 10.44 -7.14 23.84
C ARG A 440 11.18 -7.08 25.16
N GLU A 441 12.38 -7.66 25.24
CA GLU A 441 13.15 -7.65 26.49
C GLU A 441 13.76 -6.27 26.72
N HIS A 442 14.36 -5.67 25.69
CA HIS A 442 14.89 -4.30 25.78
C HIS A 442 13.79 -3.27 26.12
N ALA A 443 12.61 -3.35 25.49
CA ALA A 443 11.48 -2.46 25.79
C ALA A 443 11.00 -2.62 27.24
N ARG A 444 10.94 -3.87 27.74
CA ARG A 444 10.55 -4.19 29.12
C ARG A 444 11.57 -3.66 30.12
N ILE A 445 12.87 -3.85 29.88
CA ILE A 445 13.95 -3.36 30.73
C ILE A 445 13.92 -1.83 30.78
N THR A 446 13.80 -1.18 29.62
CA THR A 446 13.73 0.29 29.52
C THR A 446 12.53 0.84 30.28
N SER A 447 11.33 0.29 30.08
CA SER A 447 10.12 0.71 30.80
C SER A 447 10.25 0.53 32.31
N ARG A 448 10.85 -0.58 32.78
CA ARG A 448 11.09 -0.82 34.22
C ARG A 448 12.11 0.16 34.79
N ALA A 449 13.17 0.45 34.07
CA ALA A 449 14.21 1.39 34.49
C ALA A 449 13.65 2.82 34.62
N ILE A 450 12.82 3.26 33.67
CA ILE A 450 12.13 4.55 33.73
C ILE A 450 11.19 4.60 34.96
N GLN A 451 10.35 3.57 35.16
CA GLN A 451 9.46 3.51 36.33
C GLN A 451 10.23 3.52 37.66
N SER A 452 11.35 2.79 37.73
CA SER A 452 12.22 2.78 38.90
C SER A 452 12.82 4.16 39.18
N ALA A 453 13.25 4.87 38.13
CA ALA A 453 13.81 6.21 38.25
C ALA A 453 12.77 7.23 38.74
N VAL A 454 11.56 7.21 38.19
CA VAL A 454 10.44 8.07 38.63
C VAL A 454 10.12 7.83 40.11
N LYS A 455 10.03 6.55 40.53
CA LYS A 455 9.78 6.20 41.92
C LYS A 455 10.91 6.65 42.86
N ALA A 456 12.16 6.60 42.41
CA ALA A 456 13.29 7.10 43.20
C ALA A 456 13.21 8.62 43.38
N GLN A 457 12.88 9.36 42.32
CA GLN A 457 12.64 10.82 42.37
C GLN A 457 11.50 11.18 43.34
N GLU A 458 10.38 10.48 43.28
CA GLU A 458 9.22 10.73 44.17
C GLU A 458 9.54 10.49 45.64
N ASN A 459 10.42 9.52 45.93
CA ASN A 459 10.86 9.23 47.29
C ASN A 459 12.05 10.09 47.74
N GLY A 460 12.43 11.13 46.97
CA GLY A 460 13.55 12.02 47.28
C GLY A 460 14.92 11.34 47.29
N ARG A 461 15.05 10.18 46.62
CA ARG A 461 16.30 9.41 46.58
C ARG A 461 17.17 9.88 45.41
N GLU A 462 18.48 9.90 45.63
CA GLU A 462 19.43 10.21 44.57
C GLU A 462 19.38 9.12 43.48
N LEU A 463 19.28 9.55 42.22
CA LEU A 463 19.17 8.65 41.08
C LEU A 463 20.51 7.97 40.80
N THR A 464 20.48 6.64 40.69
CA THR A 464 21.63 5.86 40.21
C THR A 464 21.98 6.25 38.76
N PRO A 465 23.23 6.03 38.30
CA PRO A 465 23.62 6.31 36.91
C PRO A 465 22.71 5.64 35.87
N VAL A 466 22.27 4.41 36.14
CA VAL A 466 21.35 3.64 35.28
C VAL A 466 19.96 4.29 35.23
N GLN A 467 19.44 4.75 36.37
CA GLN A 467 18.15 5.44 36.43
C GLN A 467 18.19 6.81 35.75
N ARG A 468 19.29 7.55 35.91
CA ARG A 468 19.51 8.84 35.23
C ARG A 468 19.57 8.65 33.71
N ALA A 469 20.32 7.66 33.24
CA ALA A 469 20.37 7.31 31.83
C ALA A 469 19.00 6.88 31.28
N ALA A 470 18.23 6.11 32.05
CA ALA A 470 16.88 5.69 31.66
C ALA A 470 15.90 6.86 31.54
N LEU A 471 15.93 7.83 32.46
CA LEU A 471 15.13 9.07 32.33
C LEU A 471 15.55 9.91 31.13
N GLY A 472 16.84 9.96 30.80
CA GLY A 472 17.34 10.65 29.61
C GLY A 472 16.82 10.07 28.29
N LYS A 473 16.35 8.81 28.27
CA LYS A 473 15.70 8.19 27.11
C LYS A 473 14.26 8.65 26.90
N LEU A 474 13.62 9.22 27.92
CA LEU A 474 12.23 9.64 27.86
C LEU A 474 12.16 10.99 27.11
N PRO A 475 11.55 11.04 25.91
CA PRO A 475 11.47 12.29 25.16
C PRO A 475 10.58 13.30 25.90
N SER A 476 10.90 14.57 25.74
CA SER A 476 10.04 15.68 26.16
C SER A 476 8.83 15.82 25.23
N TRP A 477 7.79 16.51 25.70
CA TRP A 477 6.60 16.82 24.91
C TRP A 477 6.95 17.56 23.61
N GLN A 478 7.81 18.57 23.68
CA GLN A 478 8.21 19.36 22.52
C GLN A 478 8.96 18.52 21.47
N GLN A 479 9.91 17.67 21.90
CA GLN A 479 10.61 16.77 20.97
C GLN A 479 9.66 15.85 20.21
N LEU A 480 8.59 15.40 20.87
CA LEU A 480 7.57 14.58 20.21
C LEU A 480 6.73 15.40 19.22
N LEU A 481 6.34 16.64 19.57
CA LEU A 481 5.64 17.54 18.64
C LEU A 481 6.49 17.81 17.39
N ASP A 482 7.77 18.10 17.55
CA ASP A 482 8.70 18.37 16.45
C ASP A 482 8.83 17.15 15.53
N ALA A 483 8.99 15.95 16.11
CA ALA A 483 9.07 14.70 15.36
C ALA A 483 7.78 14.38 14.58
N ILE A 484 6.61 14.71 15.14
CA ILE A 484 5.33 14.54 14.44
C ILE A 484 5.24 15.52 13.27
N ALA A 485 5.60 16.79 13.49
CA ALA A 485 5.59 17.80 12.44
C ALA A 485 6.51 17.41 11.26
N GLU A 486 7.72 16.95 11.56
CA GLU A 486 8.68 16.48 10.56
C GLU A 486 8.15 15.26 9.78
N GLU A 487 7.57 14.28 10.47
CA GLU A 487 7.04 13.09 9.81
C GLU A 487 5.79 13.40 8.95
N VAL A 488 4.93 14.33 9.39
CA VAL A 488 3.79 14.81 8.60
C VAL A 488 4.28 15.53 7.34
N ASP A 489 5.30 16.38 7.46
CA ASP A 489 5.91 17.06 6.32
C ASP A 489 6.54 16.05 5.34
N ALA A 490 7.33 15.12 5.85
CA ALA A 490 7.95 14.06 5.06
C ALA A 490 6.91 13.20 4.33
N TYR A 491 5.78 12.89 4.97
CA TYR A 491 4.66 12.20 4.33
C TYR A 491 4.05 13.06 3.22
N ASN A 492 3.70 14.31 3.50
CA ASN A 492 3.02 15.16 2.52
C ASN A 492 3.89 15.49 1.31
N ASN A 493 5.18 15.76 1.53
CA ASN A 493 6.09 16.28 0.51
C ASN A 493 6.99 15.22 -0.13
N GLY A 494 7.33 14.15 0.58
CA GLY A 494 8.29 13.13 0.12
C GLY A 494 7.68 11.76 -0.22
N HIS A 495 6.48 11.43 0.27
CA HIS A 495 5.92 10.08 0.09
C HIS A 495 5.23 9.89 -1.27
N GLU A 496 5.77 9.02 -2.12
CA GLU A 496 5.11 8.56 -3.34
C GLU A 496 3.88 7.67 -3.02
N HIS A 497 2.68 8.23 -3.15
CA HIS A 497 1.47 7.56 -2.71
C HIS A 497 0.82 6.73 -3.83
N ARG A 498 0.73 5.40 -3.65
CA ARG A 498 0.29 4.45 -4.71
C ARG A 498 -1.14 4.65 -5.23
N GLU A 499 -2.03 5.22 -4.42
CA GLU A 499 -3.41 5.55 -4.86
C GLU A 499 -3.50 6.88 -5.63
N LEU A 500 -2.41 7.65 -5.73
CA LEU A 500 -2.37 8.91 -6.48
C LEU A 500 -1.86 8.69 -7.91
N PRO A 501 -2.21 9.57 -8.87
CA PRO A 501 -1.77 9.46 -10.26
C PRO A 501 -0.25 9.40 -10.41
N LYS A 502 0.19 8.80 -11.50
CA LYS A 502 1.61 8.78 -11.87
C LYS A 502 1.95 9.94 -12.80
N ARG A 503 3.09 10.58 -12.54
CA ARG A 503 3.74 11.54 -13.45
C ARG A 503 5.16 11.05 -13.71
N ASN A 504 5.53 10.91 -14.98
CA ASN A 504 6.85 10.37 -15.39
C ASN A 504 7.17 8.99 -14.77
N GLY A 505 6.16 8.11 -14.67
CA GLY A 505 6.32 6.74 -14.17
C GLY A 505 6.34 6.58 -12.65
N ARG A 506 6.43 7.67 -11.88
CA ARG A 506 6.41 7.69 -10.41
C ARG A 506 5.08 8.21 -9.88
N HIS A 507 4.67 7.74 -8.71
CA HIS A 507 3.44 8.26 -8.08
C HIS A 507 3.70 9.67 -7.55
N MET A 508 2.69 10.54 -7.65
CA MET A 508 2.78 11.87 -7.06
C MET A 508 2.76 11.80 -5.53
N THR A 509 3.37 12.80 -4.90
CA THR A 509 3.23 13.03 -3.46
C THR A 509 1.90 13.72 -3.15
N PRO A 510 1.35 13.58 -1.94
CA PRO A 510 0.10 14.25 -1.57
C PRO A 510 0.13 15.76 -1.84
N ALA A 511 1.22 16.45 -1.48
CA ALA A 511 1.36 17.88 -1.71
C ALA A 511 1.43 18.23 -3.20
N ALA A 512 2.18 17.46 -4.00
CA ALA A 512 2.29 17.69 -5.44
C ALA A 512 0.95 17.47 -6.15
N TYR A 513 0.19 16.46 -5.75
CA TYR A 513 -1.13 16.19 -6.33
C TYR A 513 -2.16 17.22 -5.90
N ARG A 514 -2.19 17.61 -4.61
CA ARG A 514 -3.04 18.72 -4.14
C ARG A 514 -2.83 19.98 -4.96
N ARG A 515 -1.56 20.39 -5.15
CA ARG A 515 -1.22 21.56 -5.95
C ARG A 515 -1.70 21.44 -7.39
N ALA A 516 -1.47 20.29 -8.02
CA ALA A 516 -1.91 20.06 -9.40
C ALA A 516 -3.44 20.11 -9.58
N VAL A 517 -4.21 19.65 -8.57
CA VAL A 517 -5.67 19.74 -8.61
C VAL A 517 -6.13 21.18 -8.44
N LEU A 518 -5.59 21.93 -7.48
CA LEU A 518 -5.91 23.35 -7.28
C LEU A 518 -5.56 24.20 -8.50
N GLU A 519 -4.42 23.94 -9.15
CA GLU A 519 -4.03 24.61 -10.39
C GLU A 519 -4.98 24.31 -11.56
N ALA A 520 -5.57 23.11 -11.60
CA ALA A 520 -6.42 22.67 -12.70
C ALA A 520 -7.90 23.05 -12.53
N GLU A 521 -8.41 23.01 -11.29
CA GLU A 521 -9.83 23.16 -10.97
C GLU A 521 -10.16 24.48 -10.27
N GLY A 522 -9.15 25.22 -9.81
CA GLY A 522 -9.30 26.44 -9.02
C GLY A 522 -9.27 26.19 -7.51
N ASP A 523 -9.11 27.29 -6.77
CA ASP A 523 -9.12 27.31 -5.31
C ASP A 523 -10.38 28.04 -4.82
N GLU A 524 -11.47 27.29 -4.66
CA GLU A 524 -12.73 27.77 -4.09
C GLU A 524 -12.83 27.44 -2.59
N ILE A 525 -11.70 27.19 -1.92
CA ILE A 525 -11.68 26.83 -0.51
C ILE A 525 -12.03 28.07 0.32
N GLU A 526 -13.01 27.93 1.21
CA GLU A 526 -13.36 28.98 2.16
C GLU A 526 -12.43 28.93 3.38
N TYR A 527 -11.90 30.08 3.76
CA TYR A 527 -11.01 30.25 4.91
C TYR A 527 -11.71 30.98 6.04
N LEU A 528 -11.48 30.53 7.27
CA LEU A 528 -11.98 31.19 8.47
C LEU A 528 -11.11 32.39 8.81
N THR A 529 -11.74 33.47 9.27
CA THR A 529 -11.04 34.62 9.83
C THR A 529 -10.38 34.27 11.16
N ASP A 530 -9.37 35.06 11.57
CA ASP A 530 -8.73 34.87 12.88
C ASP A 530 -9.73 34.97 14.04
N VAL A 531 -10.79 35.79 13.91
CA VAL A 531 -11.85 35.92 14.94
C VAL A 531 -12.69 34.65 14.99
N GLU A 532 -13.11 34.13 13.83
CA GLU A 532 -13.84 32.85 13.76
C GLU A 532 -12.99 31.69 14.30
N LEU A 533 -11.67 31.66 14.04
CA LEU A 533 -10.75 30.67 14.59
C LEU A 533 -10.47 30.82 16.09
N ARG A 534 -10.65 32.01 16.67
CA ARG A 534 -10.53 32.27 18.12
C ARG A 534 -11.78 31.85 18.88
N GLU A 535 -12.94 32.06 18.26
CA GLU A 535 -14.26 31.72 18.80
C GLU A 535 -14.66 30.27 18.47
N ALA A 536 -14.02 29.67 17.47
CA ALA A 536 -14.14 28.25 17.14
C ALA A 536 -12.98 27.45 17.75
N PHE A 537 -13.33 26.44 18.56
CA PHE A 537 -12.45 25.33 18.93
C PHE A 537 -11.09 25.70 19.54
N MET A 538 -11.03 26.18 20.79
CA MET A 538 -9.78 26.09 21.56
C MET A 538 -9.91 25.19 22.79
N PRO A 539 -8.92 24.31 23.05
CA PRO A 539 -8.75 23.65 24.34
C PRO A 539 -8.74 24.70 25.43
N GLU A 540 -9.51 24.48 26.49
CA GLU A 540 -9.55 25.39 27.63
C GLU A 540 -9.17 24.67 28.92
N MET A 541 -8.41 25.37 29.75
CA MET A 541 -8.11 24.95 31.11
C MET A 541 -8.47 26.06 32.08
N VAL A 542 -9.06 25.68 33.21
CA VAL A 542 -9.28 26.62 34.31
C VAL A 542 -7.93 26.88 34.99
N ARG A 543 -7.56 28.15 35.10
CA ARG A 543 -6.38 28.63 35.81
C ARG A 543 -6.72 29.85 36.62
N THR A 544 -5.93 30.11 37.65
CA THR A 544 -6.06 31.32 38.46
C THR A 544 -5.13 32.38 37.91
N ALA A 545 -5.68 33.55 37.55
CA ALA A 545 -4.86 34.70 37.20
C ALA A 545 -4.32 35.36 38.48
N GLN A 546 -3.03 35.73 38.49
CA GLN A 546 -2.41 36.35 39.66
C GLN A 546 -1.46 37.48 39.22
N ARG A 547 -1.77 38.70 39.63
CA ARG A 547 -0.93 39.90 39.47
C ARG A 547 -0.44 40.12 38.03
N GLY A 548 -1.35 39.97 37.06
CA GLY A 548 -1.02 40.11 35.64
C GLY A 548 -0.35 38.87 35.01
N TRP A 549 -0.08 37.83 35.80
CA TRP A 549 0.51 36.59 35.35
C TRP A 549 -0.48 35.43 35.34
N LEU A 550 -0.25 34.50 34.45
CA LEU A 550 -1.01 33.26 34.34
C LEU A 550 -0.07 32.12 33.96
N ARG A 551 -0.09 31.04 34.74
CA ARG A 551 0.72 29.86 34.45
C ARG A 551 -0.11 28.78 33.75
N LEU A 552 0.36 28.32 32.60
CA LEU A 552 -0.22 27.21 31.86
C LEU A 552 0.90 26.24 31.46
N PHE A 553 0.76 24.97 31.85
CA PHE A 553 1.83 23.96 31.81
C PHE A 553 3.10 24.47 32.54
N ASN A 554 4.25 24.47 31.85
CA ASN A 554 5.53 24.99 32.33
C ASN A 554 5.83 26.42 31.85
N ASN A 555 4.84 27.11 31.26
CA ASN A 555 5.00 28.44 30.69
C ASN A 555 4.27 29.50 31.54
N ASP A 556 4.91 30.64 31.73
CA ASP A 556 4.33 31.82 32.39
C ASP A 556 3.93 32.84 31.33
N TYR A 557 2.66 33.22 31.32
CA TYR A 557 2.07 34.18 30.38
C TYR A 557 1.71 35.47 31.11
N PHE A 558 1.83 36.60 30.42
CA PHE A 558 1.56 37.91 30.99
C PHE A 558 0.65 38.75 30.09
N SER A 559 -0.25 39.49 30.72
CA SER A 559 -0.96 40.63 30.14
C SER A 559 -1.28 41.63 31.26
N GLU A 560 -1.23 42.93 30.97
CA GLU A 560 -1.65 43.95 31.95
C GLU A 560 -3.15 43.82 32.28
N GLU A 561 -3.96 43.41 31.31
CA GLU A 561 -5.41 43.26 31.45
C GLU A 561 -5.83 42.11 32.38
N LEU A 562 -4.92 41.16 32.66
CA LEU A 562 -5.16 40.09 33.64
C LEU A 562 -5.38 40.63 35.06
N ILE A 563 -5.02 41.89 35.34
CA ILE A 563 -5.33 42.54 36.61
C ILE A 563 -6.84 42.68 36.85
N GLN A 564 -7.67 42.68 35.80
CA GLN A 564 -9.12 42.78 35.89
C GLN A 564 -9.80 41.51 36.45
N VAL A 565 -9.04 40.42 36.55
CA VAL A 565 -9.47 39.10 37.01
C VAL A 565 -8.47 38.55 38.04
N ASP A 566 -7.84 39.44 38.82
CA ASP A 566 -6.82 39.07 39.79
C ASP A 566 -7.39 38.15 40.88
N SER A 567 -6.70 37.04 41.14
CA SER A 567 -7.12 35.96 42.05
C SER A 567 -8.46 35.29 41.68
N GLU A 568 -8.97 35.51 40.46
CA GLU A 568 -10.16 34.83 39.95
C GLU A 568 -9.79 33.59 39.12
N GLU A 569 -10.72 32.63 39.06
CA GLU A 569 -10.65 31.51 38.12
C GLU A 569 -11.05 31.97 36.72
N VAL A 570 -10.18 31.74 35.75
CA VAL A 570 -10.36 32.09 34.35
C VAL A 570 -10.23 30.85 33.47
N ARG A 571 -10.93 30.87 32.34
CA ARG A 571 -10.80 29.88 31.28
C ARG A 571 -9.68 30.33 30.34
N VAL A 572 -8.64 29.51 30.22
CA VAL A 572 -7.47 29.80 29.40
C VAL A 572 -7.50 28.90 28.19
N ALA A 573 -7.73 29.51 27.04
CA ALA A 573 -7.73 28.89 25.75
C ALA A 573 -6.32 28.95 25.12
N PHE A 574 -5.81 27.83 24.62
CA PHE A 574 -4.44 27.73 24.11
C PHE A 574 -4.34 26.88 22.84
N ASP A 575 -3.28 27.11 22.06
CA ASP A 575 -2.95 26.35 20.85
C ASP A 575 -1.86 25.30 21.19
N ILE A 576 -2.08 24.04 20.85
CA ILE A 576 -1.10 22.96 21.12
C ILE A 576 0.12 23.09 20.20
N HIS A 577 -0.04 23.72 19.04
CA HIS A 577 1.02 23.91 18.06
C HIS A 577 1.79 25.23 18.25
N ASP A 578 1.25 26.18 19.00
CA ASP A 578 1.84 27.51 19.21
C ASP A 578 1.75 27.97 20.67
N PRO A 579 2.84 27.87 21.45
CA PRO A 579 2.87 28.29 22.84
C PRO A 579 3.12 29.79 23.04
N GLN A 580 3.17 30.62 21.99
CA GLN A 580 3.56 32.03 22.14
C GLN A 580 2.52 32.88 22.88
N SER A 581 1.24 32.53 22.78
CA SER A 581 0.17 33.30 23.40
C SER A 581 -1.03 32.43 23.81
N VAL A 582 -1.80 32.91 24.77
CA VAL A 582 -3.03 32.28 25.24
C VAL A 582 -4.17 33.30 25.31
N ILE A 583 -5.40 32.85 25.10
CA ILE A 583 -6.60 33.68 25.24
C ILE A 583 -7.23 33.41 26.59
N VAL A 584 -7.51 34.48 27.33
CA VAL A 584 -8.08 34.40 28.67
C VAL A 584 -9.52 34.90 28.64
N ARG A 585 -10.42 34.10 29.20
CA ARG A 585 -11.85 34.37 29.29
C ARG A 585 -12.33 34.21 30.74
N ARG A 586 -13.39 34.90 31.10
CA ARG A 586 -14.10 34.64 32.37
C ARG A 586 -14.85 33.32 32.29
N MET A 587 -15.35 32.84 33.44
CA MET A 587 -16.11 31.59 33.51
C MET A 587 -17.39 31.62 32.67
N ASP A 588 -18.01 32.79 32.50
CA ASP A 588 -19.17 33.02 31.63
C ASP A 588 -18.84 32.99 30.12
N GLY A 589 -17.55 32.91 29.75
CA GLY A 589 -17.07 32.88 28.37
C GLY A 589 -16.73 34.25 27.78
N SER A 590 -16.91 35.35 28.52
CA SER A 590 -16.53 36.69 28.04
C SER A 590 -15.00 36.82 27.88
N TYR A 591 -14.57 37.41 26.77
CA TYR A 591 -13.16 37.67 26.48
C TYR A 591 -12.58 38.70 27.46
N VAL A 592 -11.42 38.38 28.04
CA VAL A 592 -10.66 39.30 28.91
C VAL A 592 -9.49 39.87 28.14
N CYS A 593 -8.54 39.02 27.72
CA CYS A 593 -7.32 39.47 27.06
C CYS A 593 -6.58 38.32 26.34
N THR A 594 -5.53 38.68 25.60
CA THR A 594 -4.53 37.74 25.09
C THR A 594 -3.24 37.92 25.87
N ALA A 595 -2.77 36.86 26.54
CA ALA A 595 -1.55 36.87 27.35
C ALA A 595 -0.37 36.25 26.60
N ILE A 596 0.80 36.89 26.68
CA ILE A 596 2.00 36.54 25.90
C ILE A 596 2.99 35.78 26.77
N TRP A 597 3.58 34.71 26.23
CA TRP A 597 4.58 33.92 26.93
C TRP A 597 5.80 34.79 27.30
N ASN A 598 6.19 34.76 28.58
CA ASN A 598 7.25 35.60 29.14
C ASN A 598 7.08 37.11 28.84
N GLY A 599 5.85 37.58 28.58
CA GLY A 599 5.58 38.94 28.07
C GLY A 599 6.11 40.09 28.94
N ASN A 600 6.30 39.86 30.24
CA ASN A 600 6.91 40.83 31.17
C ASN A 600 8.18 40.30 31.85
N LYS A 601 8.84 39.32 31.25
CA LYS A 601 10.11 38.79 31.75
C LYS A 601 11.25 39.67 31.25
N ARG A 602 11.72 40.56 32.12
CA ARG A 602 12.91 41.40 31.86
C ARG A 602 14.16 40.73 32.44
N ALA A 603 15.31 40.90 31.79
CA ALA A 603 16.58 40.48 32.36
C ALA A 603 16.80 41.23 33.69
N ALA A 604 17.20 40.50 34.75
CA ALA A 604 17.38 41.07 36.08
C ALA A 604 18.39 42.24 36.11
N ILE A 605 19.32 42.24 35.16
CA ILE A 605 20.26 43.32 34.91
C ILE A 605 20.21 43.60 33.39
N PRO A 606 20.06 44.86 32.95
CA PRO A 606 20.15 45.21 31.53
C PRO A 606 21.48 44.74 30.93
N VAL A 607 21.47 44.20 29.71
CA VAL A 607 22.68 43.68 29.05
C VAL A 607 23.80 44.73 29.03
N SER A 608 23.46 46.01 28.81
CA SER A 608 24.41 47.13 28.88
C SER A 608 25.09 47.29 30.26
N ALA A 609 24.37 47.06 31.36
CA ALA A 609 24.94 47.13 32.70
C ALA A 609 25.79 45.90 33.04
N MET A 610 25.46 44.72 32.49
CA MET A 610 26.32 43.53 32.58
C MET A 610 27.61 43.73 31.79
N ASP A 611 27.54 44.29 30.58
CA ASP A 611 28.70 44.57 29.73
C ASP A 611 29.64 45.60 30.39
N VAL A 612 29.09 46.67 30.98
CA VAL A 612 29.86 47.65 31.77
C VAL A 612 30.51 46.99 32.99
N ALA A 613 29.83 46.07 33.67
CA ALA A 613 30.39 45.34 34.81
C ALA A 613 31.49 44.35 34.38
N VAL A 614 31.35 43.70 33.23
CA VAL A 614 32.35 42.82 32.62
C VAL A 614 33.58 43.62 32.18
N GLU A 615 33.40 44.79 31.56
CA GLU A 615 34.51 45.67 31.13
C GLU A 615 35.25 46.26 32.35
N LYS A 616 34.52 46.75 33.38
CA LYS A 616 35.15 47.13 34.67
C LYS A 616 35.89 45.97 35.33
N ARG A 617 35.48 44.72 35.12
CA ARG A 617 36.18 43.53 35.64
C ARG A 617 37.41 43.17 34.80
N ARG A 618 37.38 43.45 33.50
CA ARG A 618 38.52 43.32 32.58
C ARG A 618 39.58 44.36 32.91
N GLN A 619 39.18 45.63 33.05
CA GLN A 619 40.07 46.73 33.44
C GLN A 619 40.73 46.49 34.80
N ARG A 620 39.97 46.03 35.81
CA ARG A 620 40.52 45.65 37.13
C ARG A 620 41.47 44.45 37.09
N ARG A 621 41.40 43.60 36.06
CA ARG A 621 42.34 42.50 35.85
C ARG A 621 43.60 42.99 35.13
N LEU A 622 43.45 43.84 34.12
CA LEU A 622 44.56 44.50 33.43
C LEU A 622 45.38 45.35 34.40
N ASN A 623 44.74 46.20 35.20
CA ASN A 623 45.44 47.02 36.20
C ASN A 623 46.20 46.15 37.21
N ARG A 624 45.63 45.05 37.70
CA ARG A 624 46.34 44.13 38.60
C ARG A 624 47.55 43.45 37.96
N VAL A 625 47.49 43.18 36.66
CA VAL A 625 48.64 42.63 35.91
C VAL A 625 49.68 43.72 35.69
N GLU A 626 49.28 44.95 35.41
CA GLU A 626 50.18 46.09 35.25
C GLU A 626 50.85 46.49 36.56
N ASP A 627 50.11 46.53 37.67
CA ASP A 627 50.65 46.75 39.02
C ASP A 627 51.69 45.68 39.36
N LYS A 628 51.39 44.42 39.00
CA LYS A 628 52.32 43.29 39.19
C LYS A 628 53.52 43.36 38.24
N ARG A 629 53.34 43.88 37.03
CA ARG A 629 54.42 44.13 36.06
C ARG A 629 55.34 45.23 36.58
N GLN A 630 54.79 46.31 37.11
CA GLN A 630 55.53 47.42 37.72
C GLN A 630 56.26 46.97 38.99
N GLU A 631 55.65 46.11 39.81
CA GLU A 631 56.30 45.49 40.97
C GLU A 631 57.53 44.67 40.54
N ILE A 632 57.39 43.82 39.51
CA ILE A 632 58.49 43.03 38.94
C ILE A 632 59.58 43.91 38.28
N GLU A 633 59.20 44.98 37.57
CA GLU A 633 60.16 45.95 37.00
C GLU A 633 60.89 46.74 38.09
N ALA A 634 60.23 47.03 39.22
CA ALA A 634 60.82 47.67 40.39
C ALA A 634 61.80 46.74 41.14
N GLU A 635 61.51 45.44 41.22
CA GLU A 635 62.44 44.43 41.76
C GLU A 635 63.71 44.28 40.89
N GLY A 636 63.61 44.56 39.58
CA GLY A 636 64.75 44.57 38.65
C GLY A 636 65.67 45.81 38.75
N ARG A 637 65.27 46.87 39.48
CA ARG A 637 66.12 48.05 39.71
C ARG A 637 67.10 47.80 40.85
N SER A 638 68.28 47.30 40.52
CA SER A 638 69.44 47.39 41.40
C SER A 638 69.92 48.85 41.44
N VAL A 639 69.83 49.46 42.63
CA VAL A 639 70.28 50.82 43.02
C VAL A 639 69.22 51.94 42.90
N LEU A 640 68.76 52.43 44.06
CA LEU A 640 68.06 53.71 44.22
C LEU A 640 69.03 54.87 43.87
N PRO A 641 68.71 55.76 42.91
CA PRO A 641 69.54 56.92 42.63
C PRO A 641 69.39 57.97 43.74
N GLY A 642 70.49 58.28 44.43
CA GLY A 642 70.70 59.56 45.10
C GLY A 642 70.03 59.74 46.47
N GLN A 643 70.58 59.11 47.51
CA GLN A 643 70.52 59.65 48.87
C GLN A 643 71.89 60.22 49.24
N ARG A 644 72.05 61.54 49.12
CA ARG A 644 73.03 62.30 49.89
C ARG A 644 72.44 62.50 51.29
N PHE A 645 73.10 61.95 52.28
CA PHE A 645 72.94 62.34 53.68
C PHE A 645 73.68 63.66 53.89
N ASP A 646 72.98 64.65 54.44
CA ASP A 646 73.44 65.62 55.43
C ASP A 646 72.32 66.68 55.56
N ASP A 647 71.50 66.60 56.61
CA ASP A 647 71.73 67.49 57.76
C ASP A 647 70.78 67.19 58.93
N LEU A 648 71.37 67.16 60.13
CA LEU A 648 70.75 66.96 61.42
C LEU A 648 70.19 68.30 61.93
N THR A 649 68.92 68.62 61.72
CA THR A 649 68.25 69.74 62.44
C THR A 649 66.73 69.78 62.24
N SER A 650 66.00 68.73 62.61
CA SER A 650 64.54 68.85 62.85
C SER A 650 63.97 67.63 63.57
N PHE A 651 64.57 67.25 64.70
CA PHE A 651 63.87 66.52 65.74
C PHE A 651 63.14 67.54 66.62
N ILE A 652 61.85 67.79 66.35
CA ILE A 652 60.78 68.10 67.31
C ILE A 652 59.44 67.87 66.56
N PRO A 653 58.48 67.15 67.14
CA PRO A 653 57.37 66.54 66.40
C PRO A 653 56.18 67.48 66.27
N ALA A 654 55.64 67.63 65.06
CA ALA A 654 54.35 68.26 64.82
C ALA A 654 53.38 67.20 64.28
N GLU A 655 52.32 66.98 65.05
CA GLU A 655 51.14 66.19 64.66
C GLU A 655 50.57 66.70 63.33
N TYR A 656 50.40 65.80 62.35
CA TYR A 656 49.56 66.06 61.19
C TYR A 656 48.43 65.04 61.16
N SER A 657 47.28 65.51 61.62
CA SER A 657 45.96 64.97 61.34
C SER A 657 45.69 65.05 59.83
N ARG A 658 45.42 63.90 59.21
CA ARG A 658 44.79 63.86 57.88
C ARG A 658 43.34 64.29 58.04
N ILE A 659 43.02 65.49 57.58
CA ILE A 659 41.65 65.92 57.32
C ILE A 659 41.22 65.20 56.04
N THR A 660 40.39 64.17 56.18
CA THR A 660 39.52 63.70 55.09
C THR A 660 38.40 64.71 54.95
N GLU A 661 38.33 65.40 53.80
CA GLU A 661 37.18 66.24 53.45
C GLU A 661 35.94 65.33 53.34
N GLU A 662 34.93 65.59 54.18
CA GLU A 662 33.62 64.94 54.11
C GLU A 662 32.82 65.54 52.95
N GLU A 663 32.34 64.69 52.03
CA GLU A 663 31.41 65.12 50.98
C GLU A 663 30.08 65.55 51.62
N HIS A 664 29.73 66.83 51.48
CA HIS A 664 28.42 67.34 51.93
C HIS A 664 27.30 66.87 51.00
N TYR A 665 26.36 66.09 51.56
CA TYR A 665 25.14 65.66 50.89
C TYR A 665 24.01 66.65 51.18
N PHE A 666 23.40 67.24 50.15
CA PHE A 666 22.24 68.14 50.28
C PHE A 666 20.96 67.40 49.90
N PHE A 667 19.94 67.47 50.76
CA PHE A 667 18.67 66.75 50.56
C PHE A 667 17.67 67.54 49.71
N LEU A 668 17.82 68.87 49.62
CA LEU A 668 16.99 69.78 48.83
C LEU A 668 17.89 70.71 48.00
N GLU A 669 17.46 71.02 46.77
CA GLU A 669 18.26 71.79 45.81
C GLU A 669 18.48 73.25 46.28
N THR A 670 17.52 73.81 47.02
CA THR A 670 17.62 75.13 47.66
C THR A 670 18.75 75.23 48.69
N ASP A 671 19.02 74.15 49.42
CA ASP A 671 20.05 74.13 50.48
C ASP A 671 21.46 74.05 49.87
N ARG A 672 21.58 73.36 48.73
CA ARG A 672 22.80 73.34 47.92
C ARG A 672 23.11 74.73 47.37
N ASP A 673 22.09 75.41 46.83
CA ASP A 673 22.26 76.72 46.21
C ASP A 673 22.57 77.83 47.21
N GLU A 674 22.04 77.75 48.44
CA GLU A 674 22.41 78.68 49.52
C GLU A 674 23.85 78.43 50.03
N TYR A 675 24.27 77.17 50.12
CA TYR A 675 25.65 76.80 50.47
C TYR A 675 26.67 77.29 49.41
N LEU A 676 26.35 77.14 48.12
CA LEU A 676 27.17 77.63 47.02
C LEU A 676 27.22 79.17 46.96
N ARG A 677 26.13 79.86 47.32
CA ARG A 677 26.12 81.32 47.47
C ARG A 677 27.00 81.82 48.62
N LYS A 678 27.05 81.11 49.75
CA LYS A 678 27.89 81.47 50.91
C LYS A 678 29.37 81.15 50.71
N THR A 679 29.71 80.13 49.93
CA THR A 679 31.10 79.70 49.67
C THR A 679 31.73 80.36 48.44
N GLY A 680 31.02 81.27 47.78
CA GLY A 680 31.59 82.18 46.77
C GLY A 680 31.90 81.52 45.42
N ASN A 681 31.38 80.32 45.15
CA ASN A 681 31.66 79.61 43.90
C ASN A 681 30.49 79.78 42.92
N THR A 682 30.46 80.92 42.22
CA THR A 682 29.51 81.16 41.13
C THR A 682 30.23 81.05 39.79
N GLY A 683 29.93 80.00 39.03
CA GLY A 683 30.58 79.76 37.74
C GLY A 683 29.86 78.75 36.85
N LYS A 684 28.91 79.29 36.07
CA LYS A 684 28.34 78.85 34.76
C LYS A 684 28.11 77.38 34.45
#